data_AF-E3N1F7-F1
#
_entry.id   AF-E3N1F7-F1
#
_cell.length_a   1.000
_cell.length_b   1.000
_cell.length_c   1.000
_cell.angle_alpha   90.00
_cell.angle_beta   90.00
_cell.angle_gamma   90.00
#
_symmetry.space_group_name_H-M   'P 1'
#
loop_
_entity.id
_entity.type
_entity.pdbx_description
1 polymer ?
#
loop_
_entity_poly.entity_id
_entity_poly.type
_entity_poly.pdbx_seq_one_letter_code
_entity_poly.pdbx_strand_id
1 'polypeptide(L)'
;MPVIPVRYESLKAILPYIEPNARFQISLRMPSISSLESRIPLSIENLMFSNIETKINEVTYRLGVYRDYGRNETPSDVFGRNQWGGSSDDIDQYGAIIYPGVNNVLPGDIDLRIRVLRDVPTEEQEQHLLQELRAFKMLLAERLNQEYIEDDETRNAVVGARFNDSITSGLASSVQQSSEQSDFSIYASIQFTRRSPKGIIIQRVAYNKYLYEATKTLHTKLFGNRGSSISVKNLKFELSNGILRFPAAIVLKVENLDVAFWNSLVFERFKQVIHPSSLPIQQLKISSFLRFFDCRHSIAKKAKSLIINNNPHEDDSWTPILRNLTNRRVYLENENSRNPPNNYMALIENWLERGRPVGTCFHMGIKSEETVKQCLDTLKQRQEVLGSSENIPPIGLPPQPTLIDFYAFFSAREMPVIPVQYESLKAILPYLDPNTRFQISLRIPSISSLDKRIPLKIVNLKFSKTGIEVNGARYRLGVYREIKDNDVSSEIQMSMLPIPHDIDEHGFTISPGINTVLPGDVDLRKKTLRDLQNDSDRRERLLVQELRGLKKILAERWEYTEQDEFPTVPSYPEYRADCEIHWKKSSVRLIRDRINSLQTALEPFKHRRNNTKPPFTNWIQLTVTSQRRGLIQRIPYNKNLFEAMKMLISTMFGKRSSIISVKNVTIDFFDYILRFPLETKLRIQSLDVLSWNASNFQAFSRIIDKSSFPLQQLMMKCDCHLSNFEHVIVKKARILIVNKITARISRSPILRGIPILRILTNRHLHMISQSESPEDYVDFISSCLENGRPVGTSWTAIMKEETVKRVLINLKMRPDVVAVSDKLVSRFVRHFSFYYSSYVELRVNASSSLRVFYKALQPSDFYTKWFLNWRVVESQLE
;
A
#
# COMPACT_ATOMS: atom_id res chain seq x y z
N MET A 1 -18.92 -43.30 -20.74
CA MET A 1 -17.45 -43.20 -20.60
C MET A 1 -17.10 -43.18 -19.12
N PRO A 2 -16.25 -44.08 -18.62
CA PRO A 2 -15.78 -44.00 -17.24
C PRO A 2 -14.84 -42.81 -17.11
N VAL A 3 -15.06 -41.96 -16.11
CA VAL A 3 -14.17 -40.84 -15.78
C VAL A 3 -12.88 -41.44 -15.26
N ILE A 4 -11.84 -41.51 -16.10
CA ILE A 4 -10.51 -41.95 -15.71
C ILE A 4 -9.94 -40.85 -14.78
N PRO A 5 -9.78 -41.09 -13.47
CA PRO A 5 -9.08 -40.16 -12.60
C PRO A 5 -7.61 -40.13 -13.07
N VAL A 6 -6.98 -38.96 -13.04
CA VAL A 6 -5.54 -38.82 -13.31
C VAL A 6 -4.78 -39.91 -12.52
N ARG A 7 -4.01 -40.75 -13.20
CA ARG A 7 -3.29 -41.89 -12.58
C ARG A 7 -2.35 -41.40 -11.46
N TYR A 8 -2.24 -42.18 -10.39
CA TYR A 8 -1.42 -41.88 -9.19
C TYR A 8 0.01 -41.42 -9.53
N GLU A 9 0.67 -42.09 -10.48
CA GLU A 9 2.03 -41.76 -10.90
C GLU A 9 2.15 -40.37 -11.53
N SER A 10 1.15 -39.92 -12.28
CA SER A 10 1.13 -38.58 -12.87
C SER A 10 1.01 -37.50 -11.79
N LEU A 11 0.19 -37.73 -10.76
CA LEU A 11 0.06 -36.79 -9.63
C LEU A 11 1.34 -36.74 -8.79
N LYS A 12 1.99 -37.89 -8.57
CA LYS A 12 3.28 -37.99 -7.88
C LYS A 12 4.39 -37.21 -8.58
N ALA A 13 4.41 -37.21 -9.92
CA ALA A 13 5.38 -36.44 -10.70
C ALA A 13 5.08 -34.94 -10.73
N ILE A 14 3.81 -34.52 -10.72
CA ILE A 14 3.42 -33.12 -10.94
C ILE A 14 3.31 -32.33 -9.63
N LEU A 15 2.72 -32.91 -8.58
CA LEU A 15 2.44 -32.19 -7.32
C LEU A 15 3.68 -31.60 -6.62
N PRO A 16 4.90 -32.17 -6.71
CA PRO A 16 6.10 -31.51 -6.18
C PRO A 16 6.42 -30.15 -6.82
N TYR A 17 6.00 -29.93 -8.07
CA TYR A 17 6.25 -28.70 -8.82
C TYR A 17 5.07 -27.70 -8.77
N ILE A 18 3.96 -28.07 -8.13
CA ILE A 18 2.80 -27.18 -7.97
C ILE A 18 2.96 -26.34 -6.71
N GLU A 19 2.63 -25.05 -6.84
CA GLU A 19 2.64 -24.09 -5.75
C GLU A 19 1.75 -24.57 -4.55
N PRO A 20 2.23 -24.49 -3.30
CA PRO A 20 1.54 -25.03 -2.12
C PRO A 20 0.06 -24.63 -1.98
N ASN A 21 -0.29 -23.36 -2.17
CA ASN A 21 -1.67 -22.90 -2.03
C ASN A 21 -2.58 -23.47 -3.13
N ALA A 22 -2.06 -23.69 -4.34
CA ALA A 22 -2.78 -24.41 -5.40
C ALA A 22 -3.02 -25.87 -5.01
N ARG A 23 -2.06 -26.56 -4.39
CA ARG A 23 -2.24 -27.93 -3.89
C ARG A 23 -3.34 -28.03 -2.84
N PHE A 24 -3.41 -27.08 -1.90
CA PHE A 24 -4.50 -27.05 -0.91
C PHE A 24 -5.87 -26.86 -1.56
N GLN A 25 -5.97 -26.02 -2.61
CA GLN A 25 -7.22 -25.85 -3.35
C GLN A 25 -7.64 -27.09 -4.12
N ILE A 26 -6.67 -27.79 -4.71
CA ILE A 26 -6.87 -29.06 -5.41
C ILE A 26 -7.41 -30.11 -4.42
N SER A 27 -6.78 -30.25 -3.25
CA SER A 27 -7.21 -31.15 -2.17
C SER A 27 -8.62 -30.80 -1.66
N LEU A 28 -8.94 -29.50 -1.49
CA LEU A 28 -10.28 -29.06 -1.06
C LEU A 28 -11.37 -29.34 -2.10
N ARG A 29 -11.07 -29.26 -3.40
CA ARG A 29 -12.05 -29.50 -4.47
C ARG A 29 -12.20 -30.98 -4.82
N MET A 30 -11.17 -31.79 -4.56
CA MET A 30 -11.15 -33.21 -4.84
C MET A 30 -10.69 -33.99 -3.60
N PRO A 31 -11.60 -34.31 -2.68
CA PRO A 31 -11.24 -35.03 -1.45
C PRO A 31 -10.55 -36.38 -1.70
N SER A 32 -10.84 -37.04 -2.83
CA SER A 32 -10.26 -38.33 -3.22
C SER A 32 -8.74 -38.31 -3.43
N ILE A 33 -8.15 -37.14 -3.69
CA ILE A 33 -6.68 -36.98 -3.86
C ILE A 33 -6.00 -36.36 -2.64
N SER A 34 -6.76 -35.99 -1.60
CA SER A 34 -6.24 -35.32 -0.39
C SER A 34 -5.19 -36.15 0.34
N SER A 35 -5.44 -37.46 0.49
CA SER A 35 -4.52 -38.39 1.15
C SER A 35 -3.23 -38.63 0.35
N LEU A 36 -3.29 -38.56 -0.98
CA LEU A 36 -2.12 -38.62 -1.85
C LEU A 36 -1.31 -37.34 -1.77
N GLU A 37 -2.01 -36.19 -1.86
CA GLU A 37 -1.40 -34.87 -1.81
C GLU A 37 -0.68 -34.64 -0.46
N SER A 38 -1.23 -35.12 0.66
CA SER A 38 -0.59 -35.00 1.98
C SER A 38 0.67 -35.87 2.13
N ARG A 39 0.78 -37.00 1.42
CA ARG A 39 1.97 -37.87 1.42
C ARG A 39 3.13 -37.32 0.60
N ILE A 40 2.87 -36.42 -0.35
CA ILE A 40 3.90 -35.84 -1.21
C ILE A 40 4.55 -34.66 -0.49
N PRO A 41 5.90 -34.59 -0.44
CA PRO A 41 6.61 -33.49 0.20
C PRO A 41 6.13 -32.11 -0.26
N LEU A 42 6.03 -31.19 0.69
CA LEU A 42 5.54 -29.84 0.47
C LEU A 42 6.70 -28.86 0.67
N SER A 43 7.06 -28.14 -0.39
CA SER A 43 8.09 -27.10 -0.35
C SER A 43 7.45 -25.72 -0.31
N ILE A 44 7.67 -24.98 0.78
CA ILE A 44 7.14 -23.63 1.01
C ILE A 44 8.31 -22.65 1.00
N GLU A 45 8.19 -21.57 0.24
CA GLU A 45 9.23 -20.55 0.19
C GLU A 45 9.17 -19.64 1.42
N ASN A 46 7.97 -19.13 1.74
CA ASN A 46 7.78 -18.24 2.88
C ASN A 46 6.60 -18.73 3.72
N LEU A 47 6.82 -18.99 5.00
CA LEU A 47 5.78 -19.38 5.95
C LEU A 47 5.81 -18.40 7.13
N MET A 48 4.66 -17.81 7.45
CA MET A 48 4.53 -16.91 8.59
C MET A 48 3.32 -17.29 9.45
N PHE A 49 3.55 -17.37 10.76
CA PHE A 49 2.49 -17.48 11.76
C PHE A 49 2.44 -16.20 12.60
N SER A 50 1.24 -15.64 12.75
CA SER A 50 0.94 -14.56 13.68
C SER A 50 -0.26 -14.95 14.53
N ASN A 51 -0.61 -14.13 15.53
CA ASN A 51 -1.80 -14.36 16.36
C ASN A 51 -3.11 -14.28 15.57
N ILE A 52 -3.13 -13.56 14.45
CA ILE A 52 -4.37 -13.22 13.71
C ILE A 52 -4.44 -13.83 12.30
N GLU A 53 -3.30 -14.15 11.70
CA GLU A 53 -3.22 -14.66 10.34
C GLU A 53 -2.04 -15.61 10.11
N THR A 54 -2.22 -16.52 9.16
CA THR A 54 -1.19 -17.43 8.66
C THR A 54 -0.94 -17.14 7.20
N LYS A 55 0.32 -16.92 6.84
CA LYS A 55 0.71 -16.60 5.47
C LYS A 55 1.60 -17.67 4.89
N ILE A 56 1.23 -18.15 3.70
CA ILE A 56 1.96 -19.16 2.94
C ILE A 56 2.27 -18.56 1.58
N ASN A 57 3.56 -18.34 1.31
CA ASN A 57 4.07 -17.58 0.18
C ASN A 57 3.38 -16.19 0.09
N GLU A 58 2.60 -15.95 -0.96
CA GLU A 58 1.88 -14.69 -1.19
C GLU A 58 0.40 -14.74 -0.77
N VAL A 59 -0.05 -15.83 -0.14
CA VAL A 59 -1.44 -16.03 0.27
C VAL A 59 -1.57 -15.92 1.78
N THR A 60 -2.49 -15.07 2.24
CA THR A 60 -2.80 -14.87 3.66
C THR A 60 -4.15 -15.51 3.99
N TYR A 61 -4.18 -16.27 5.08
CA TYR A 61 -5.35 -16.91 5.66
C TYR A 61 -5.67 -16.26 7.01
N ARG A 62 -6.90 -15.76 7.16
CA ARG A 62 -7.40 -15.12 8.38
C ARG A 62 -8.76 -15.69 8.77
N LEU A 63 -8.96 -15.90 10.06
CA LEU A 63 -10.24 -16.23 10.68
C LEU A 63 -10.65 -15.07 11.60
N GLY A 64 -11.94 -14.79 11.70
CA GLY A 64 -12.48 -13.81 12.65
C GLY A 64 -13.98 -13.94 12.84
N VAL A 65 -14.51 -13.43 13.94
CA VAL A 65 -15.95 -13.39 14.21
C VAL A 65 -16.57 -12.22 13.44
N TYR A 66 -17.42 -12.53 12.46
CA TYR A 66 -18.29 -11.57 11.80
C TYR A 66 -19.56 -11.43 12.62
N ARG A 67 -19.87 -10.20 13.02
CA ARG A 67 -21.06 -9.87 13.82
C ARG A 67 -22.09 -9.21 12.91
N ASP A 68 -23.26 -9.81 12.81
CA ASP A 68 -24.39 -9.31 12.04
C ASP A 68 -25.47 -8.80 13.01
N TYR A 69 -25.81 -7.53 12.90
CA TYR A 69 -26.85 -6.89 13.72
C TYR A 69 -28.24 -6.95 13.04
N GLY A 70 -28.36 -7.74 11.96
CA GLY A 70 -29.63 -7.98 11.27
C GLY A 70 -30.14 -6.72 10.57
N ARG A 71 -31.34 -6.26 10.96
CA ARG A 71 -31.95 -5.03 10.42
C ARG A 71 -31.45 -3.75 11.12
N ASN A 72 -30.70 -3.89 12.21
CA ASN A 72 -30.24 -2.75 12.99
C ASN A 72 -28.95 -2.16 12.39
N GLU A 73 -28.68 -0.89 12.68
CA GLU A 73 -27.44 -0.25 12.28
C GLU A 73 -26.24 -0.95 12.92
N THR A 74 -25.31 -1.44 12.10
CA THR A 74 -24.08 -2.05 12.60
C THR A 74 -23.15 -0.95 13.12
N PRO A 75 -22.65 -1.04 14.37
CA PRO A 75 -21.69 -0.08 14.91
C PRO A 75 -20.48 0.11 13.99
N SER A 76 -20.00 1.34 13.85
CA SER A 76 -18.95 1.69 12.87
C SER A 76 -17.63 0.94 13.08
N ASP A 77 -17.27 0.67 14.33
CA ASP A 77 -16.10 -0.12 14.71
C ASP A 77 -16.27 -1.60 14.28
N VAL A 78 -17.45 -2.17 14.48
CA VAL A 78 -17.79 -3.54 14.05
C VAL A 78 -17.84 -3.63 12.53
N PHE A 79 -18.43 -2.64 11.85
CA PHE A 79 -18.45 -2.57 10.38
C PHE A 79 -17.03 -2.58 9.81
N GLY A 80 -16.12 -1.78 10.39
CA GLY A 80 -14.70 -1.81 10.06
C GLY A 80 -14.10 -3.21 10.26
N ARG A 81 -14.22 -3.80 11.45
CA ARG A 81 -13.68 -5.15 11.74
C ARG A 81 -14.23 -6.22 10.78
N ASN A 82 -15.52 -6.16 10.46
CA ASN A 82 -16.19 -7.06 9.53
C ASN A 82 -15.59 -6.96 8.11
N GLN A 83 -15.30 -5.75 7.62
CA GLN A 83 -14.60 -5.56 6.34
C GLN A 83 -13.16 -6.09 6.37
N TRP A 84 -12.49 -6.02 7.53
CA TRP A 84 -11.11 -6.46 7.70
C TRP A 84 -10.94 -7.97 7.95
N GLY A 85 -12.02 -8.75 7.97
CA GLY A 85 -11.95 -10.20 8.13
C GLY A 85 -12.72 -10.76 9.33
N GLY A 86 -13.43 -9.91 10.09
CA GLY A 86 -14.02 -10.24 11.38
C GLY A 86 -13.13 -9.85 12.56
N SER A 87 -13.73 -9.79 13.75
CA SER A 87 -13.04 -9.57 15.03
C SER A 87 -12.09 -10.73 15.34
N SER A 88 -10.94 -10.44 15.96
CA SER A 88 -9.98 -11.47 16.43
C SER A 88 -10.42 -12.19 17.69
N ASP A 89 -11.48 -11.68 18.34
CA ASP A 89 -11.91 -12.10 19.66
C ASP A 89 -13.26 -12.83 19.55
N ASP A 90 -13.38 -13.93 20.30
CA ASP A 90 -14.61 -14.68 20.47
C ASP A 90 -15.62 -13.83 21.25
N ILE A 91 -16.91 -14.15 21.10
CA ILE A 91 -17.99 -13.52 21.86
C ILE A 91 -18.91 -14.54 22.51
N ASP A 92 -19.52 -14.14 23.62
CA ASP A 92 -20.62 -14.88 24.24
C ASP A 92 -21.97 -14.61 23.55
N GLN A 93 -23.03 -15.19 24.12
CA GLN A 93 -24.39 -15.06 23.60
C GLN A 93 -24.96 -13.63 23.68
N TYR A 94 -24.36 -12.77 24.49
CA TYR A 94 -24.76 -11.37 24.67
C TYR A 94 -23.88 -10.40 23.83
N GLY A 95 -22.86 -10.92 23.15
CA GLY A 95 -21.93 -10.14 22.35
C GLY A 95 -20.71 -9.60 23.10
N ALA A 96 -20.54 -9.97 24.37
CA ALA A 96 -19.37 -9.60 25.16
C ALA A 96 -18.15 -10.39 24.70
N ILE A 97 -16.98 -9.76 24.70
CA ILE A 97 -15.74 -10.40 24.28
C ILE A 97 -15.31 -11.43 25.34
N ILE A 98 -15.03 -12.66 24.88
CA ILE A 98 -14.54 -13.76 25.70
C ILE A 98 -13.26 -14.35 25.12
N TYR A 99 -12.46 -15.02 25.95
CA TYR A 99 -11.18 -15.60 25.53
C TYR A 99 -11.04 -17.10 25.85
N PRO A 100 -11.99 -17.95 25.45
CA PRO A 100 -12.09 -19.36 25.85
C PRO A 100 -10.90 -20.23 25.42
N GLY A 101 -10.05 -19.73 24.50
CA GLY A 101 -8.85 -20.42 24.04
C GLY A 101 -7.57 -20.05 24.79
N VAL A 102 -7.57 -19.04 25.65
CA VAL A 102 -6.34 -18.47 26.23
C VAL A 102 -5.57 -19.46 27.09
N ASN A 103 -6.28 -20.35 27.78
CA ASN A 103 -5.67 -21.33 28.67
C ASN A 103 -5.72 -22.78 28.18
N ASN A 104 -6.39 -23.04 27.06
CA ASN A 104 -6.65 -24.38 26.56
C ASN A 104 -5.54 -24.81 25.59
N VAL A 105 -4.78 -25.85 25.93
CA VAL A 105 -3.72 -26.42 25.08
C VAL A 105 -4.24 -27.72 24.46
N LEU A 106 -4.34 -27.77 23.12
CA LEU A 106 -4.81 -28.95 22.39
C LEU A 106 -3.62 -29.85 21.97
N PRO A 107 -3.81 -31.15 21.69
CA PRO A 107 -2.73 -32.04 21.25
C PRO A 107 -1.98 -31.50 20.02
N GLY A 108 -0.67 -31.33 20.12
CA GLY A 108 0.18 -30.75 19.07
C GLY A 108 0.29 -29.21 19.09
N ASP A 109 -0.42 -28.53 19.99
CA ASP A 109 -0.19 -27.10 20.23
C ASP A 109 1.16 -26.87 20.91
N ILE A 110 1.76 -25.71 20.64
CA ILE A 110 2.98 -25.27 21.33
C ILE A 110 2.60 -24.13 22.26
N ASP A 111 2.71 -24.39 23.56
CA ASP A 111 2.41 -23.40 24.60
C ASP A 111 3.62 -22.49 24.82
N LEU A 112 3.54 -21.25 24.32
CA LEU A 112 4.59 -20.24 24.46
C LEU A 112 4.38 -19.33 25.69
N ARG A 113 3.37 -19.61 26.53
CA ARG A 113 3.01 -18.70 27.64
C ARG A 113 4.04 -18.73 28.76
N ILE A 114 4.32 -17.55 29.32
CA ILE A 114 5.23 -17.35 30.47
C ILE A 114 4.44 -17.30 31.79
N ARG A 115 3.18 -16.85 31.76
CA ARG A 115 2.24 -16.84 32.90
C ARG A 115 0.83 -17.20 32.43
N VAL A 116 0.04 -17.81 33.31
CA VAL A 116 -1.40 -18.02 33.08
C VAL A 116 -2.08 -16.66 33.05
N LEU A 117 -2.77 -16.35 31.95
CA LEU A 117 -3.54 -15.13 31.80
C LEU A 117 -4.86 -15.31 32.56
N ARG A 118 -5.19 -14.38 33.47
CA ARG A 118 -6.47 -14.40 34.21
C ARG A 118 -7.58 -13.94 33.26
N ASP A 119 -8.64 -14.73 33.23
CA ASP A 119 -9.76 -14.59 32.30
C ASP A 119 -10.96 -14.04 33.08
N VAL A 120 -11.03 -12.73 33.30
CA VAL A 120 -12.20 -12.09 33.91
C VAL A 120 -12.32 -10.63 33.42
N PRO A 121 -13.44 -10.24 32.80
CA PRO A 121 -13.87 -8.84 32.79
C PRO A 121 -14.24 -8.48 34.23
N THR A 122 -13.44 -7.67 34.92
CA THR A 122 -13.75 -7.24 36.28
C THR A 122 -14.95 -6.29 36.25
N GLU A 123 -15.86 -6.36 37.22
CA GLU A 123 -16.93 -5.35 37.43
C GLU A 123 -16.36 -3.91 37.40
N GLU A 124 -15.11 -3.73 37.80
CA GLU A 124 -14.36 -2.47 37.70
C GLU A 124 -14.18 -1.94 36.26
N GLN A 125 -13.99 -2.82 35.26
CA GLN A 125 -13.86 -2.41 33.85
C GLN A 125 -15.20 -1.96 33.26
N GLU A 126 -16.28 -2.63 33.63
CA GLU A 126 -17.64 -2.23 33.26
C GLU A 126 -18.00 -0.88 33.91
N GLN A 127 -17.73 -0.72 35.20
CA GLN A 127 -17.94 0.54 35.91
C GLN A 127 -17.11 1.69 35.32
N HIS A 128 -15.87 1.42 34.91
CA HIS A 128 -15.02 2.42 34.26
C HIS A 128 -15.57 2.84 32.89
N LEU A 129 -15.98 1.88 32.05
CA LEU A 129 -16.60 2.17 30.75
C LEU A 129 -17.93 2.91 30.89
N LEU A 130 -18.74 2.57 31.90
CA LEU A 130 -19.98 3.28 32.22
C LEU A 130 -19.71 4.71 32.69
N GLN A 131 -18.66 4.93 33.50
CA GLN A 131 -18.22 6.28 33.88
C GLN A 131 -17.73 7.09 32.68
N GLU A 132 -16.91 6.51 31.80
CA GLU A 132 -16.47 7.19 30.57
C GLU A 132 -17.64 7.51 29.65
N LEU A 133 -18.57 6.56 29.45
CA LEU A 133 -19.77 6.76 28.64
C LEU A 133 -20.66 7.87 29.23
N ARG A 134 -20.84 7.90 30.56
CA ARG A 134 -21.56 8.98 31.25
C ARG A 134 -20.87 10.34 31.03
N ALA A 135 -19.55 10.40 31.16
CA ALA A 135 -18.77 11.62 30.90
C ALA A 135 -18.91 12.09 29.44
N PHE A 136 -18.86 11.17 28.47
CA PHE A 136 -19.04 11.52 27.06
C PHE A 136 -20.47 11.95 26.73
N LYS A 137 -21.49 11.31 27.31
CA LYS A 137 -22.89 11.74 27.17
C LYS A 137 -23.10 13.15 27.74
N MET A 138 -22.49 13.46 28.89
CA MET A 138 -22.53 14.82 29.47
C MET A 138 -21.84 15.85 28.56
N LEU A 139 -20.65 15.57 28.07
CA LEU A 139 -19.92 16.43 27.12
C LEU A 139 -20.66 16.62 25.79
N LEU A 140 -21.39 15.60 25.33
CA LEU A 140 -22.19 15.67 24.12
C LEU A 140 -23.47 16.51 24.34
N ALA A 141 -24.14 16.32 25.47
CA ALA A 141 -25.32 17.11 25.86
C ALA A 141 -24.98 18.60 26.04
N GLU A 142 -23.84 18.91 26.67
CA GLU A 142 -23.32 20.26 26.83
C GLU A 142 -23.02 20.93 25.47
N ARG A 143 -22.56 20.16 24.47
CA ARG A 143 -22.29 20.67 23.11
C ARG A 143 -23.53 20.81 22.23
N LEU A 144 -24.58 20.04 22.48
CA LEU A 144 -25.81 20.03 21.66
C LEU A 144 -26.91 20.94 22.21
N ASN A 145 -26.78 21.47 23.43
CA ASN A 145 -27.67 22.49 24.01
C ASN A 145 -29.17 22.11 23.96
N GLN A 146 -29.50 20.81 24.11
CA GLN A 146 -30.86 20.31 24.20
C GLN A 146 -31.03 19.30 25.34
N GLU A 147 -32.06 19.52 26.15
CA GLU A 147 -32.70 18.59 27.08
C GLU A 147 -33.28 17.40 26.31
N TYR A 148 -32.50 16.37 25.99
CA TYR A 148 -33.05 15.06 25.70
C TYR A 148 -32.01 13.98 26.02
N ILE A 149 -32.00 13.57 27.29
CA ILE A 149 -31.41 12.31 27.72
C ILE A 149 -32.61 11.41 28.02
N GLU A 150 -32.87 10.41 27.18
CA GLU A 150 -34.00 9.47 27.30
C GLU A 150 -33.89 8.51 28.50
N ASP A 151 -32.78 8.54 29.23
CA ASP A 151 -32.52 7.65 30.36
C ASP A 151 -32.80 8.34 31.70
N ASP A 152 -33.82 7.86 32.42
CA ASP A 152 -34.24 8.33 33.74
C ASP A 152 -33.11 8.25 34.78
N GLU A 153 -32.16 7.32 34.62
CA GLU A 153 -31.04 7.14 35.53
C GLU A 153 -30.09 8.34 35.51
N THR A 154 -29.85 8.89 34.32
CA THR A 154 -29.00 10.07 34.12
C THR A 154 -29.72 11.36 34.57
N ARG A 155 -31.05 11.43 34.43
CA ARG A 155 -31.87 12.59 34.84
C ARG A 155 -31.93 12.75 36.36
N ASN A 156 -32.01 11.64 37.11
CA ASN A 156 -32.09 11.67 38.57
C ASN A 156 -30.78 12.15 39.24
N ALA A 157 -29.63 12.01 38.57
CA ALA A 157 -28.36 12.53 39.07
C ALA A 157 -28.19 14.05 38.88
N VAL A 158 -28.89 14.68 37.93
CA VAL A 158 -28.79 16.11 37.63
C VAL A 158 -29.41 16.98 38.75
N VAL A 159 -30.35 16.44 39.52
CA VAL A 159 -31.07 17.20 40.57
C VAL A 159 -30.32 17.21 41.92
N GLY A 160 -29.31 16.35 42.11
CA GLY A 160 -28.62 16.17 43.40
C GLY A 160 -27.20 16.74 43.46
N ALA A 161 -27.03 18.06 43.36
CA ALA A 161 -25.72 18.68 43.61
C ALA A 161 -25.49 18.93 45.11
N ARG A 162 -24.72 18.04 45.76
CA ARG A 162 -23.68 18.26 46.82
C ARG A 162 -23.72 17.25 47.98
N PHE A 163 -22.50 16.88 48.39
CA PHE A 163 -22.03 16.31 49.67
C PHE A 163 -21.80 14.78 49.82
N ASN A 164 -20.50 14.48 50.00
CA ASN A 164 -19.80 13.54 50.89
C ASN A 164 -20.23 12.08 51.09
N ASP A 165 -19.20 11.23 51.00
CA ASP A 165 -18.87 10.04 51.80
C ASP A 165 -20.00 9.25 52.48
N SER A 166 -19.94 7.93 52.23
CA SER A 166 -20.72 6.83 52.82
C SER A 166 -22.10 6.57 52.21
N ILE A 167 -22.17 5.71 51.19
CA ILE A 167 -23.02 4.50 51.20
C ILE A 167 -22.31 3.40 50.41
N THR A 168 -21.37 2.72 51.07
CA THR A 168 -21.05 1.31 50.79
C THR A 168 -22.11 0.46 51.49
N SER A 169 -23.24 0.13 50.83
CA SER A 169 -24.12 -1.03 51.15
C SER A 169 -25.52 -1.02 50.48
N GLY A 170 -25.78 -0.22 49.44
CA GLY A 170 -27.17 0.04 48.99
C GLY A 170 -27.64 -0.58 47.67
N LEU A 171 -26.76 -1.00 46.76
CA LEU A 171 -27.15 -1.32 45.37
C LEU A 171 -26.97 -2.79 44.95
N ALA A 172 -26.76 -3.69 45.90
CA ALA A 172 -26.70 -5.13 45.63
C ALA A 172 -28.08 -5.80 45.44
N SER A 173 -29.19 -5.06 45.44
CA SER A 173 -30.53 -5.65 45.58
C SER A 173 -31.57 -5.26 44.52
N SER A 174 -31.19 -4.60 43.41
CA SER A 174 -32.21 -4.08 42.45
C SER A 174 -31.95 -4.33 40.97
N VAL A 175 -30.90 -5.07 40.59
CA VAL A 175 -30.66 -5.40 39.15
C VAL A 175 -31.28 -6.76 38.74
N GLN A 176 -32.02 -7.44 39.62
CA GLN A 176 -32.72 -8.68 39.28
C GLN A 176 -34.15 -8.51 38.71
N GLN A 177 -34.63 -7.28 38.48
CA GLN A 177 -35.98 -7.05 37.93
C GLN A 177 -36.01 -5.93 36.88
N SER A 178 -35.35 -6.16 35.74
CA SER A 178 -35.73 -5.56 34.45
C SER A 178 -35.24 -6.44 33.30
N SER A 179 -35.68 -7.70 33.32
CA SER A 179 -35.70 -8.55 32.14
C SER A 179 -36.82 -8.08 31.20
N GLU A 180 -36.69 -6.89 30.62
CA GLU A 180 -37.38 -6.59 29.37
C GLU A 180 -36.47 -7.07 28.24
N GLN A 181 -36.83 -8.23 27.68
CA GLN A 181 -36.29 -8.75 26.42
C GLN A 181 -36.48 -7.71 25.33
N SER A 182 -35.46 -6.90 25.09
CA SER A 182 -35.31 -6.17 23.83
C SER A 182 -34.64 -7.11 22.82
N ASP A 183 -35.22 -7.22 21.62
CA ASP A 183 -34.85 -8.12 20.51
C ASP A 183 -33.45 -7.81 19.90
N PHE A 184 -32.39 -7.71 20.70
CA PHE A 184 -31.01 -7.57 20.22
C PHE A 184 -30.40 -8.92 19.87
N SER A 185 -30.90 -9.58 18.82
CA SER A 185 -30.29 -10.81 18.31
C SER A 185 -29.03 -10.49 17.47
N ILE A 186 -27.84 -10.56 18.09
CA ILE A 186 -26.57 -10.51 17.37
C ILE A 186 -26.32 -11.88 16.73
N TYR A 187 -26.32 -11.95 15.39
CA TYR A 187 -25.98 -13.18 14.67
C TYR A 187 -24.48 -13.21 14.39
N ALA A 188 -23.77 -14.12 15.05
CA ALA A 188 -22.33 -14.32 14.86
C ALA A 188 -22.04 -15.41 13.81
N SER A 189 -21.02 -15.18 12.99
CA SER A 189 -20.47 -16.20 12.08
C SER A 189 -18.94 -16.19 12.07
N ILE A 190 -18.31 -17.35 11.91
CA ILE A 190 -16.86 -17.41 11.68
C ILE A 190 -16.61 -17.07 10.21
N GLN A 191 -15.89 -15.97 9.98
CA GLN A 191 -15.46 -15.54 8.66
C GLN A 191 -14.05 -16.05 8.36
N PHE A 192 -13.95 -16.90 7.35
CA PHE A 192 -12.69 -17.29 6.73
C PHE A 192 -12.37 -16.38 5.55
N THR A 193 -11.26 -15.66 5.65
CA THR A 193 -10.78 -14.72 4.64
C THR A 193 -9.46 -15.21 4.06
N ARG A 194 -9.43 -15.49 2.75
CA ARG A 194 -8.21 -15.81 2.01
C ARG A 194 -7.86 -14.67 1.07
N ARG A 195 -6.74 -13.99 1.31
CA ARG A 195 -6.22 -12.91 0.47
C ARG A 195 -5.10 -13.45 -0.42
N SER A 196 -5.19 -13.19 -1.72
CA SER A 196 -4.16 -13.57 -2.70
C SER A 196 -4.02 -12.49 -3.76
N PRO A 197 -2.93 -12.48 -4.56
CA PRO A 197 -2.79 -11.54 -5.68
C PRO A 197 -3.92 -11.63 -6.72
N LYS A 198 -4.64 -12.76 -6.76
CA LYS A 198 -5.80 -12.98 -7.66
C LYS A 198 -7.11 -12.41 -7.13
N GLY A 199 -7.14 -11.92 -5.88
CA GLY A 199 -8.32 -11.40 -5.20
C GLY A 199 -8.52 -11.98 -3.81
N ILE A 200 -9.61 -11.54 -3.17
CA ILE A 200 -10.03 -11.92 -1.82
C ILE A 200 -11.20 -12.90 -1.92
N ILE A 201 -11.12 -14.02 -1.20
CA ILE A 201 -12.24 -14.96 -1.03
C ILE A 201 -12.68 -14.91 0.42
N ILE A 202 -13.98 -14.74 0.64
CA ILE A 202 -14.61 -14.74 1.97
C ILE A 202 -15.60 -15.90 2.02
N GLN A 203 -15.54 -16.69 3.07
CA GLN A 203 -16.52 -17.72 3.40
C GLN A 203 -16.97 -17.49 4.84
N ARG A 204 -18.28 -17.62 5.10
CA ARG A 204 -18.85 -17.49 6.44
C ARG A 204 -19.55 -18.78 6.81
N VAL A 205 -19.32 -19.24 8.03
CA VAL A 205 -19.98 -20.41 8.60
C VAL A 205 -20.59 -20.03 9.94
N ALA A 206 -21.63 -20.73 10.36
CA ALA A 206 -22.27 -20.48 11.66
C ALA A 206 -21.22 -20.50 12.78
N TYR A 207 -21.35 -19.58 13.74
CA TYR A 207 -20.48 -19.51 14.91
C TYR A 207 -20.86 -20.61 15.90
N ASN A 208 -20.34 -21.82 15.67
CA ASN A 208 -20.58 -23.02 16.48
C ASN A 208 -19.28 -23.61 17.06
N LYS A 209 -18.18 -22.87 16.93
CA LYS A 209 -16.83 -23.19 17.41
C LYS A 209 -16.14 -21.90 17.79
N TYR A 210 -15.23 -21.98 18.75
CA TYR A 210 -14.39 -20.84 19.08
C TYR A 210 -13.28 -20.66 18.04
N LEU A 211 -12.76 -19.43 17.91
CA LEU A 211 -11.73 -19.10 16.91
C LEU A 211 -10.48 -19.96 17.06
N TYR A 212 -10.10 -20.34 18.28
CA TYR A 212 -8.93 -21.20 18.50
C TYR A 212 -9.12 -22.62 17.90
N GLU A 213 -10.33 -23.18 17.98
CA GLU A 213 -10.68 -24.48 17.40
C GLU A 213 -10.75 -24.40 15.87
N ALA A 214 -11.31 -23.30 15.35
CA ALA A 214 -11.35 -23.02 13.91
C ALA A 214 -9.93 -22.88 13.34
N THR A 215 -9.05 -22.18 14.05
CA THR A 215 -7.63 -22.01 13.68
C THR A 215 -6.89 -23.34 13.68
N LYS A 216 -7.07 -24.15 14.73
CA LYS A 216 -6.53 -25.52 14.80
C LYS A 216 -7.01 -26.36 13.61
N THR A 217 -8.29 -26.28 13.28
CA THR A 217 -8.89 -26.99 12.14
C THR A 217 -8.27 -26.55 10.82
N LEU A 218 -8.07 -25.24 10.62
CA LEU A 218 -7.42 -24.69 9.44
C LEU A 218 -5.98 -25.19 9.29
N HIS A 219 -5.15 -25.06 10.34
CA HIS A 219 -3.76 -25.53 10.30
C HIS A 219 -3.67 -27.04 10.11
N THR A 220 -4.61 -27.81 10.67
CA THR A 220 -4.69 -29.25 10.43
C THR A 220 -5.03 -29.57 8.97
N LYS A 221 -5.91 -28.80 8.32
CA LYS A 221 -6.18 -28.97 6.88
C LYS A 221 -4.99 -28.61 5.99
N LEU A 222 -4.18 -27.62 6.38
CA LEU A 222 -3.04 -27.17 5.59
C LEU A 222 -1.83 -28.10 5.75
N PHE A 223 -1.48 -28.43 7.00
CA PHE A 223 -0.22 -29.08 7.35
C PHE A 223 -0.37 -30.49 7.95
N GLY A 224 -1.58 -30.89 8.32
CA GLY A 224 -1.84 -32.21 8.93
C GLY A 224 -1.54 -33.37 7.97
N ASN A 225 -1.23 -34.54 8.54
CA ASN A 225 -0.95 -35.78 7.81
C ASN A 225 0.27 -35.70 6.86
N ARG A 226 1.24 -34.80 7.12
CA ARG A 226 2.47 -34.64 6.31
C ARG A 226 3.77 -35.05 7.01
N GLY A 227 3.74 -35.26 8.34
CA GLY A 227 4.93 -35.62 9.13
C GLY A 227 6.09 -34.63 8.91
N SER A 228 7.30 -35.16 8.66
CA SER A 228 8.52 -34.38 8.37
C SER A 228 8.72 -33.99 6.90
N SER A 229 7.67 -34.11 6.08
CA SER A 229 7.74 -33.88 4.62
C SER A 229 7.54 -32.41 4.24
N ILE A 230 7.50 -31.49 5.21
CA ILE A 230 7.34 -30.06 4.96
C ILE A 230 8.71 -29.39 5.02
N SER A 231 9.14 -28.83 3.89
CA SER A 231 10.36 -28.03 3.78
C SER A 231 9.98 -26.57 3.65
N VAL A 232 10.59 -25.71 4.47
CA VAL A 232 10.31 -24.28 4.55
C VAL A 232 11.62 -23.54 4.38
N LYS A 233 11.73 -22.73 3.32
CA LYS A 233 12.93 -21.93 3.08
C LYS A 233 13.04 -20.79 4.09
N ASN A 234 11.98 -20.00 4.26
CA ASN A 234 11.94 -18.88 5.20
C ASN A 234 10.75 -19.05 6.15
N LEU A 235 11.03 -19.34 7.42
CA LEU A 235 10.02 -19.41 8.48
C LEU A 235 10.08 -18.16 9.35
N LYS A 236 8.95 -17.46 9.47
CA LYS A 236 8.80 -16.30 10.36
C LYS A 236 7.71 -16.53 11.39
N PHE A 237 7.97 -16.19 12.65
CA PHE A 237 6.92 -16.20 13.66
C PHE A 237 7.25 -15.25 14.80
N GLU A 238 6.23 -14.93 15.58
CA GLU A 238 6.34 -14.08 16.77
C GLU A 238 6.27 -14.95 18.01
N LEU A 239 7.26 -14.82 18.91
CA LEU A 239 7.23 -15.42 20.24
C LEU A 239 6.34 -14.56 21.17
N SER A 240 5.08 -14.40 20.80
CA SER A 240 4.08 -13.73 21.64
C SER A 240 3.69 -14.64 22.82
N ASN A 241 3.22 -14.04 23.92
CA ASN A 241 2.72 -14.78 25.09
C ASN A 241 1.37 -15.44 24.74
N GLY A 242 1.38 -16.60 24.07
CA GLY A 242 0.20 -17.28 23.57
C GLY A 242 0.43 -18.75 23.22
N ILE A 243 -0.56 -19.40 22.60
CA ILE A 243 -0.50 -20.81 22.21
C ILE A 243 -0.54 -20.93 20.68
N LEU A 244 0.50 -21.49 20.07
CA LEU A 244 0.55 -21.74 18.63
C LEU A 244 -0.23 -23.02 18.28
N ARG A 245 -1.24 -22.87 17.43
CA ARG A 245 -2.19 -23.94 17.09
C ARG A 245 -1.70 -24.83 15.95
N PHE A 246 -0.77 -25.74 16.20
CA PHE A 246 -0.23 -26.64 15.18
C PHE A 246 -0.94 -27.99 15.11
N PRO A 247 -1.02 -28.69 13.97
CA PRO A 247 -1.48 -30.08 13.97
C PRO A 247 -0.55 -30.99 14.76
N ALA A 248 -1.10 -32.11 15.25
CA ALA A 248 -0.31 -33.14 15.93
C ALA A 248 0.84 -33.64 15.04
N ALA A 249 2.01 -33.86 15.65
CA ALA A 249 3.22 -34.38 15.02
C ALA A 249 3.78 -33.53 13.85
N ILE A 250 3.55 -32.21 13.84
CA ILE A 250 4.18 -31.34 12.84
C ILE A 250 5.70 -31.26 13.05
N VAL A 251 6.46 -31.45 11.98
CA VAL A 251 7.91 -31.26 11.98
C VAL A 251 8.33 -30.56 10.69
N LEU A 252 9.03 -29.44 10.80
CA LEU A 252 9.41 -28.56 9.70
C LEU A 252 10.91 -28.63 9.42
N LYS A 253 11.31 -28.85 8.18
CA LYS A 253 12.69 -28.67 7.72
C LYS A 253 12.89 -27.21 7.34
N VAL A 254 13.67 -26.46 8.12
CA VAL A 254 13.77 -25.00 8.00
C VAL A 254 15.18 -24.60 7.58
N GLU A 255 15.29 -23.76 6.54
CA GLU A 255 16.60 -23.22 6.11
C GLU A 255 16.92 -21.90 6.83
N ASN A 256 15.99 -20.94 6.78
CA ASN A 256 16.12 -19.62 7.37
C ASN A 256 14.99 -19.36 8.38
N LEU A 257 15.34 -18.81 9.53
CA LEU A 257 14.42 -18.60 10.66
C LEU A 257 14.43 -17.13 11.10
N ASP A 258 13.27 -16.49 11.14
CA ASP A 258 13.06 -15.12 11.63
C ASP A 258 12.13 -15.16 12.85
N VAL A 259 12.69 -14.79 14.01
CA VAL A 259 12.01 -14.86 15.30
C VAL A 259 11.86 -13.45 15.88
N ALA A 260 10.62 -12.99 15.95
CA ALA A 260 10.29 -11.74 16.63
C ALA A 260 10.05 -11.96 18.13
N PHE A 261 10.40 -10.96 18.95
CA PHE A 261 10.28 -10.97 20.42
C PHE A 261 11.04 -12.13 21.07
N TRP A 262 12.31 -12.29 20.70
CA TRP A 262 13.15 -13.39 21.15
C TRP A 262 13.13 -13.61 22.66
N ASN A 263 12.87 -14.86 23.02
CA ASN A 263 13.01 -15.37 24.37
C ASN A 263 13.53 -16.81 24.27
N SER A 264 14.73 -17.06 24.78
CA SER A 264 15.40 -18.37 24.67
C SER A 264 14.63 -19.49 25.35
N LEU A 265 14.03 -19.22 26.52
CA LEU A 265 13.23 -20.20 27.28
C LEU A 265 11.97 -20.60 26.51
N VAL A 266 11.29 -19.62 25.91
CA VAL A 266 10.09 -19.86 25.10
C VAL A 266 10.46 -20.57 23.79
N PHE A 267 11.60 -20.22 23.20
CA PHE A 267 12.08 -20.85 21.97
C PHE A 267 12.41 -22.34 22.13
N GLU A 268 12.92 -22.79 23.27
CA GLU A 268 13.16 -24.23 23.50
C GLU A 268 11.87 -25.06 23.43
N ARG A 269 10.71 -24.48 23.72
CA ARG A 269 9.41 -25.13 23.49
C ARG A 269 9.10 -25.25 21.99
N PHE A 270 9.37 -24.19 21.22
CA PHE A 270 9.16 -24.18 19.76
C PHE A 270 10.11 -25.11 19.00
N LYS A 271 11.35 -25.29 19.50
CA LYS A 271 12.40 -26.12 18.88
C LYS A 271 11.95 -27.53 18.54
N GLN A 272 10.98 -28.08 19.28
CA GLN A 272 10.40 -29.41 19.05
C GLN A 272 9.75 -29.55 17.65
N VAL A 273 9.31 -28.44 17.05
CA VAL A 273 8.70 -28.40 15.70
C VAL A 273 9.77 -28.38 14.59
N ILE A 274 11.02 -28.09 14.90
CA ILE A 274 12.09 -27.99 13.90
C ILE A 274 12.78 -29.35 13.73
N HIS A 275 12.85 -29.84 12.49
CA HIS A 275 13.54 -31.09 12.18
C HIS A 275 15.05 -30.97 12.49
N PRO A 276 15.69 -31.99 13.11
CA PRO A 276 17.12 -31.94 13.46
C PRO A 276 18.06 -31.64 12.27
N SER A 277 17.72 -32.08 11.06
CA SER A 277 18.49 -31.78 9.83
C SER A 277 18.56 -30.29 9.47
N SER A 278 17.73 -29.45 10.09
CA SER A 278 17.73 -27.99 9.92
C SER A 278 18.82 -27.31 10.74
N LEU A 279 19.42 -28.04 11.68
CA LEU A 279 20.42 -27.51 12.61
C LEU A 279 21.84 -27.90 12.14
N PRO A 280 22.81 -26.97 12.09
CA PRO A 280 22.68 -25.54 12.38
C PRO A 280 21.93 -24.78 11.27
N ILE A 281 21.08 -23.83 11.68
CA ILE A 281 20.30 -23.00 10.77
C ILE A 281 21.22 -22.16 9.88
N GLN A 282 20.85 -22.03 8.60
CA GLN A 282 21.63 -21.30 7.62
C GLN A 282 21.64 -19.79 7.92
N GLN A 283 20.46 -19.22 8.14
CA GLN A 283 20.30 -17.83 8.58
C GLN A 283 19.29 -17.72 9.71
N LEU A 284 19.70 -17.14 10.83
CA LEU A 284 18.84 -16.87 11.98
C LEU A 284 18.71 -15.36 12.16
N LYS A 285 17.49 -14.84 12.07
CA LYS A 285 17.14 -13.46 12.38
C LYS A 285 16.38 -13.40 13.71
N ILE A 286 16.79 -12.50 14.58
CA ILE A 286 16.28 -12.36 15.94
C ILE A 286 15.96 -10.89 16.19
N SER A 287 14.76 -10.56 16.66
CA SER A 287 14.47 -9.24 17.24
C SER A 287 14.13 -9.37 18.72
N SER A 288 14.83 -8.61 19.58
CA SER A 288 14.55 -8.53 21.02
C SER A 288 14.99 -7.20 21.57
N PHE A 289 14.58 -6.93 22.81
CA PHE A 289 15.16 -5.85 23.58
C PHE A 289 16.49 -6.29 24.18
N LEU A 290 17.49 -5.40 24.22
CA LEU A 290 18.83 -5.64 24.78
C LEU A 290 18.79 -6.29 26.16
N ARG A 291 17.91 -5.81 27.06
CA ARG A 291 17.75 -6.33 28.43
C ARG A 291 17.33 -7.81 28.49
N PHE A 292 16.70 -8.32 27.45
CA PHE A 292 16.21 -9.70 27.36
C PHE A 292 16.96 -10.54 26.31
N PHE A 293 18.01 -9.99 25.70
CA PHE A 293 18.74 -10.67 24.64
C PHE A 293 19.68 -11.76 25.19
N ASP A 294 19.20 -13.00 25.18
CA ASP A 294 20.02 -14.15 25.52
C ASP A 294 20.78 -14.71 24.31
N CYS A 295 21.99 -14.19 24.09
CA CYS A 295 22.94 -14.68 23.08
C CYS A 295 23.64 -16.00 23.47
N ARG A 296 23.47 -16.49 24.70
CA ARG A 296 24.14 -17.72 25.16
C ARG A 296 23.51 -18.97 24.57
N HIS A 297 22.30 -18.84 24.06
CA HIS A 297 21.51 -19.93 23.51
C HIS A 297 22.21 -20.66 22.35
N SER A 298 22.15 -21.99 22.37
CA SER A 298 22.90 -22.86 21.45
C SER A 298 22.61 -22.59 19.97
N ILE A 299 21.35 -22.27 19.64
CA ILE A 299 20.94 -22.01 18.25
C ILE A 299 21.51 -20.69 17.71
N ALA A 300 21.57 -19.66 18.56
CA ALA A 300 22.13 -18.37 18.18
C ALA A 300 23.65 -18.50 17.96
N LYS A 301 24.36 -19.20 18.85
CA LYS A 301 25.80 -19.45 18.73
C LYS A 301 26.21 -20.29 17.52
N LYS A 302 25.40 -21.30 17.18
CA LYS A 302 25.72 -22.26 16.10
C LYS A 302 25.20 -21.84 14.73
N ALA A 303 24.34 -20.83 14.62
CA ALA A 303 23.82 -20.35 13.35
C ALA A 303 24.95 -19.89 12.42
N LYS A 304 24.89 -20.27 11.14
CA LYS A 304 25.94 -19.91 10.16
C LYS A 304 25.97 -18.41 9.86
N SER A 305 24.80 -17.79 9.80
CA SER A 305 24.62 -16.34 9.70
C SER A 305 23.60 -15.87 10.73
N LEU A 306 24.01 -14.95 11.60
CA LEU A 306 23.16 -14.37 12.63
C LEU A 306 22.80 -12.92 12.25
N ILE A 307 21.51 -12.60 12.22
CA ILE A 307 20.98 -11.26 12.01
C ILE A 307 20.28 -10.84 13.31
N ILE A 308 20.71 -9.72 13.88
CA ILE A 308 20.15 -9.13 15.08
C ILE A 308 19.43 -7.85 14.64
N ASN A 309 18.11 -7.83 14.79
CA ASN A 309 17.28 -6.66 14.51
C ASN A 309 17.18 -5.82 15.78
N ASN A 310 17.99 -4.76 15.83
CA ASN A 310 18.11 -3.84 16.95
C ASN A 310 16.89 -2.94 17.04
N ASN A 311 16.46 -2.59 18.26
CA ASN A 311 15.38 -1.65 18.48
C ASN A 311 15.95 -0.21 18.40
N PRO A 312 15.43 0.65 17.50
CA PRO A 312 15.95 2.01 17.31
C PRO A 312 15.78 2.93 18.53
N HIS A 313 14.91 2.58 19.48
CA HIS A 313 14.64 3.38 20.68
C HIS A 313 15.48 2.97 21.92
N GLU A 314 16.40 2.02 21.79
CA GLU A 314 17.24 1.58 22.91
C GLU A 314 18.46 2.49 23.14
N ASP A 315 18.89 2.63 24.38
CA ASP A 315 20.07 3.45 24.74
C ASP A 315 21.27 2.63 25.29
N ASP A 316 21.10 1.31 25.36
CA ASP A 316 22.11 0.38 25.86
C ASP A 316 23.12 -0.02 24.75
N SER A 317 24.37 -0.36 25.12
CA SER A 317 25.42 -0.76 24.17
C SER A 317 25.38 -2.26 23.85
N TRP A 318 25.44 -2.64 22.57
CA TRP A 318 25.55 -4.04 22.13
C TRP A 318 26.97 -4.61 22.28
N THR A 319 27.97 -3.76 22.54
CA THR A 319 29.39 -4.15 22.64
C THR A 319 29.64 -5.39 23.53
N PRO A 320 29.08 -5.49 24.75
CA PRO A 320 29.31 -6.65 25.63
C PRO A 320 28.78 -7.98 25.04
N ILE A 321 27.69 -7.90 24.27
CA ILE A 321 27.08 -9.05 23.61
C ILE A 321 27.90 -9.44 22.39
N LEU A 322 28.24 -8.47 21.54
CA LEU A 322 29.01 -8.68 20.31
C LEU A 322 30.39 -9.31 20.58
N ARG A 323 31.07 -8.92 21.67
CA ARG A 323 32.34 -9.54 22.10
C ARG A 323 32.24 -11.05 22.34
N ASN A 324 31.08 -11.51 22.81
CA ASN A 324 30.85 -12.90 23.20
C ASN A 324 30.26 -13.80 22.09
N LEU A 325 29.85 -13.24 20.95
CA LEU A 325 29.29 -14.02 19.85
C LEU A 325 30.38 -14.88 19.18
N THR A 326 30.10 -16.15 18.87
CA THR A 326 31.05 -17.05 18.20
C THR A 326 30.82 -17.20 16.69
N ASN A 327 29.77 -16.56 16.17
CA ASN A 327 29.36 -16.68 14.77
C ASN A 327 30.38 -16.08 13.81
N ARG A 328 30.57 -16.70 12.64
CA ARG A 328 31.44 -16.17 11.58
C ARG A 328 30.81 -15.02 10.81
N ARG A 329 29.48 -14.97 10.68
CA ARG A 329 28.76 -13.89 9.99
C ARG A 329 27.70 -13.32 10.92
N VAL A 330 27.84 -12.05 11.29
CA VAL A 330 26.87 -11.32 12.12
C VAL A 330 26.45 -10.05 11.40
N TYR A 331 25.15 -9.76 11.43
CA TYR A 331 24.56 -8.53 10.92
C TYR A 331 23.75 -7.88 12.04
N LEU A 332 24.07 -6.64 12.41
CA LEU A 332 23.26 -5.83 13.32
C LEU A 332 22.45 -4.83 12.48
N GLU A 333 21.15 -5.06 12.36
CA GLU A 333 20.21 -4.19 11.66
C GLU A 333 19.68 -3.11 12.61
N ASN A 334 19.55 -1.87 12.11
CA ASN A 334 19.18 -0.65 12.83
C ASN A 334 20.19 -0.21 13.89
N GLU A 335 20.34 1.10 14.01
CA GLU A 335 21.02 1.70 15.15
C GLU A 335 20.03 2.17 16.18
N ASN A 336 20.41 1.96 17.43
CA ASN A 336 19.69 2.42 18.60
C ASN A 336 19.89 3.94 18.79
N SER A 337 19.35 4.52 19.86
CA SER A 337 19.41 5.97 20.11
C SER A 337 20.73 6.43 20.72
N ARG A 338 21.58 5.49 21.16
CA ARG A 338 22.88 5.77 21.78
C ARG A 338 23.87 6.34 20.75
N ASN A 339 24.65 7.35 21.14
CA ASN A 339 25.71 7.94 20.30
C ASN A 339 27.06 8.06 21.06
N PRO A 340 28.13 7.36 20.65
CA PRO A 340 28.16 6.35 19.59
C PRO A 340 27.36 5.10 19.98
N PRO A 341 26.76 4.38 19.01
CA PRO A 341 25.88 3.23 19.29
C PRO A 341 26.59 2.11 20.04
N ASN A 342 27.88 1.91 19.73
CA ASN A 342 28.72 0.86 20.29
C ASN A 342 30.16 1.34 20.46
N ASN A 343 30.93 0.70 21.35
CA ASN A 343 32.37 0.92 21.45
C ASN A 343 33.08 -0.02 20.47
N TYR A 344 33.22 0.45 19.23
CA TYR A 344 33.81 -0.31 18.13
C TYR A 344 35.28 -0.65 18.39
N MET A 345 36.05 0.26 19.01
CA MET A 345 37.46 0.03 19.33
C MET A 345 37.63 -1.14 20.31
N ALA A 346 36.82 -1.19 21.37
CA ALA A 346 36.83 -2.30 22.32
C ALA A 346 36.42 -3.65 21.67
N LEU A 347 35.59 -3.62 20.63
CA LEU A 347 35.27 -4.83 19.85
C LEU A 347 36.46 -5.29 19.02
N ILE A 348 37.18 -4.37 18.39
CA ILE A 348 38.36 -4.63 17.55
C ILE A 348 39.51 -5.15 18.40
N GLU A 349 39.81 -4.50 19.52
CA GLU A 349 40.82 -4.96 20.48
C GLU A 349 40.53 -6.37 20.95
N ASN A 350 39.27 -6.64 21.29
CA ASN A 350 38.87 -7.99 21.67
C ASN A 350 39.08 -9.04 20.56
N TRP A 351 39.00 -8.66 19.29
CA TRP A 351 39.25 -9.57 18.17
C TRP A 351 40.74 -9.80 17.93
N LEU A 352 41.55 -8.74 18.05
CA LEU A 352 43.01 -8.82 17.98
C LEU A 352 43.57 -9.70 19.11
N GLU A 353 43.10 -9.51 20.34
CA GLU A 353 43.51 -10.30 21.51
C GLU A 353 43.11 -11.77 21.42
N ARG A 354 41.89 -12.06 20.95
CA ARG A 354 41.32 -13.43 20.97
C ARG A 354 41.63 -14.26 19.73
N GLY A 355 42.11 -13.64 18.64
CA GLY A 355 42.45 -14.33 17.39
C GLY A 355 41.27 -15.05 16.74
N ARG A 356 40.35 -14.31 16.11
CA ARG A 356 39.19 -14.91 15.43
C ARG A 356 39.57 -15.64 14.13
N PRO A 357 38.82 -16.68 13.72
CA PRO A 357 39.07 -17.37 12.45
C PRO A 357 38.98 -16.44 11.24
N VAL A 358 39.92 -16.59 10.30
CA VAL A 358 39.95 -15.85 9.03
C VAL A 358 38.63 -16.02 8.26
N GLY A 359 38.11 -14.92 7.71
CA GLY A 359 36.81 -14.86 7.03
C GLY A 359 35.61 -14.59 7.95
N THR A 360 35.84 -14.22 9.22
CA THR A 360 34.81 -13.72 10.13
C THR A 360 34.44 -12.28 9.76
N CYS A 361 33.14 -11.99 9.58
CA CYS A 361 32.65 -10.68 9.15
C CYS A 361 31.45 -10.23 9.99
N PHE A 362 31.56 -9.06 10.64
CA PHE A 362 30.44 -8.38 11.31
C PHE A 362 30.03 -7.17 10.47
N HIS A 363 28.74 -7.04 10.22
CA HIS A 363 28.17 -5.92 9.47
C HIS A 363 27.27 -5.14 10.41
N MET A 364 27.51 -3.84 10.54
CA MET A 364 26.79 -2.97 11.46
C MET A 364 26.47 -1.67 10.73
N GLY A 365 25.26 -1.14 10.90
CA GLY A 365 24.95 0.24 10.49
C GLY A 365 25.59 1.23 11.46
N ILE A 366 26.13 2.33 10.93
CA ILE A 366 26.57 3.50 11.71
C ILE A 366 25.97 4.77 11.05
N LYS A 367 25.22 5.58 11.80
CA LYS A 367 24.44 6.74 11.36
C LYS A 367 25.35 7.95 11.20
N SER A 368 26.25 8.14 12.16
CA SER A 368 27.23 9.25 12.17
C SER A 368 28.47 8.85 11.38
N GLU A 369 28.73 9.59 10.31
CA GLU A 369 29.97 9.49 9.54
C GLU A 369 31.19 9.89 10.40
N GLU A 370 31.03 10.86 11.30
CA GLU A 370 32.09 11.30 12.22
C GLU A 370 32.55 10.16 13.11
N THR A 371 31.63 9.34 13.63
CA THR A 371 31.95 8.17 14.45
C THR A 371 32.78 7.15 13.68
N VAL A 372 32.47 6.94 12.39
CA VAL A 372 33.24 6.05 11.51
C VAL A 372 34.64 6.62 11.26
N LYS A 373 34.73 7.92 10.93
CA LYS A 373 36.01 8.61 10.70
C LYS A 373 36.90 8.56 11.93
N GLN A 374 36.38 8.92 13.11
CA GLN A 374 37.11 8.86 14.37
C GLN A 374 37.64 7.45 14.66
N CYS A 375 36.82 6.41 14.44
CA CYS A 375 37.22 5.02 14.61
C CYS A 375 38.36 4.63 13.64
N LEU A 376 38.23 4.99 12.36
CA LEU A 376 39.25 4.73 11.34
C LEU A 376 40.55 5.49 11.60
N ASP A 377 40.49 6.76 11.99
CA ASP A 377 41.66 7.58 12.32
C ASP A 377 42.41 7.01 13.53
N THR A 378 41.67 6.56 14.55
CA THR A 378 42.24 5.88 15.73
C THR A 378 42.93 4.57 15.34
N LEU A 379 42.39 3.83 14.36
CA LEU A 379 43.02 2.61 13.83
C LEU A 379 44.26 2.93 13.00
N LYS A 380 44.21 3.95 12.13
CA LYS A 380 45.34 4.40 11.28
C LYS A 380 46.57 4.78 12.12
N GLN A 381 46.39 5.27 13.34
CA GLN A 381 47.47 5.65 14.25
C GLN A 381 48.19 4.46 14.92
N ARG A 382 47.74 3.21 14.73
CA ARG A 382 48.35 2.04 15.36
C ARG A 382 49.59 1.55 14.62
N GLN A 383 50.64 1.22 15.37
CA GLN A 383 51.90 0.69 14.84
C GLN A 383 51.76 -0.65 14.09
N GLU A 384 50.68 -1.39 14.36
CA GLU A 384 50.38 -2.70 13.77
C GLU A 384 49.77 -2.60 12.36
N VAL A 385 49.40 -1.40 11.90
CA VAL A 385 48.77 -1.18 10.59
C VAL A 385 49.84 -1.02 9.51
N LEU A 386 49.96 -2.02 8.64
CA LEU A 386 50.99 -2.10 7.60
C LEU A 386 50.69 -1.23 6.34
N GLY A 387 49.49 -0.65 6.25
CA GLY A 387 49.11 0.27 5.17
C GLY A 387 47.61 0.60 5.17
N SER A 388 47.25 1.78 4.65
CA SER A 388 45.85 2.21 4.47
C SER A 388 45.60 2.58 3.00
N SER A 389 44.53 2.07 2.41
CA SER A 389 44.09 2.43 1.05
C SER A 389 42.62 2.83 1.07
N GLU A 390 42.27 3.95 0.44
CA GLU A 390 40.90 4.45 0.32
C GLU A 390 40.21 3.98 -0.98
N ASN A 391 40.85 3.08 -1.72
CA ASN A 391 40.34 2.49 -2.95
C ASN A 391 39.93 1.02 -2.75
N ILE A 392 38.87 0.59 -3.45
CA ILE A 392 38.46 -0.83 -3.52
C ILE A 392 39.64 -1.63 -4.13
N PRO A 393 40.25 -2.62 -3.44
CA PRO A 393 41.35 -3.36 -4.01
C PRO A 393 40.88 -4.25 -5.18
N PRO A 394 41.71 -4.45 -6.23
CA PRO A 394 41.42 -5.44 -7.26
C PRO A 394 41.42 -6.86 -6.64
N ILE A 395 40.33 -7.60 -6.84
CA ILE A 395 40.16 -8.96 -6.31
C ILE A 395 41.06 -9.92 -7.10
N GLY A 396 42.08 -10.51 -6.46
CA GLY A 396 42.93 -11.52 -7.09
C GLY A 396 44.20 -11.99 -6.39
N LEU A 397 44.41 -11.73 -5.09
CA LEU A 397 45.57 -12.28 -4.36
C LEU A 397 45.12 -13.25 -3.25
N PRO A 398 45.86 -14.36 -3.02
CA PRO A 398 45.56 -15.32 -1.96
C PRO A 398 45.85 -14.70 -0.58
N PRO A 399 45.02 -14.96 0.45
CA PRO A 399 45.18 -14.35 1.76
C PRO A 399 46.37 -14.95 2.52
N GLN A 400 47.29 -14.09 2.99
CA GLN A 400 48.25 -14.45 4.03
C GLN A 400 47.58 -14.44 5.42
N PRO A 401 48.05 -15.28 6.37
CA PRO A 401 47.34 -15.61 7.61
C PRO A 401 47.24 -14.50 8.68
N THR A 402 47.67 -13.27 8.42
CA THR A 402 47.80 -12.20 9.43
C THR A 402 47.03 -10.90 9.14
N LEU A 403 46.28 -10.78 8.05
CA LEU A 403 45.53 -9.55 7.74
C LEU A 403 44.10 -9.55 8.32
N ILE A 404 43.80 -8.56 9.18
CA ILE A 404 42.43 -8.13 9.47
C ILE A 404 42.11 -6.97 8.53
N ASP A 405 41.27 -7.22 7.52
CA ASP A 405 40.82 -6.17 6.60
C ASP A 405 39.61 -5.43 7.18
N PHE A 406 39.74 -4.11 7.39
CA PHE A 406 38.63 -3.23 7.77
C PHE A 406 38.08 -2.51 6.55
N TYR A 407 36.85 -2.83 6.17
CA TYR A 407 36.13 -2.15 5.09
C TYR A 407 35.03 -1.27 5.68
N ALA A 408 35.15 0.06 5.52
CA ALA A 408 34.08 1.00 5.79
C ALA A 408 33.28 1.23 4.49
N PHE A 409 32.10 0.62 4.39
CA PHE A 409 31.21 0.81 3.24
C PHE A 409 30.16 1.86 3.55
N PHE A 410 30.20 2.99 2.84
CA PHE A 410 29.07 3.89 2.74
C PHE A 410 27.94 3.17 1.98
N SER A 411 26.74 3.13 2.56
CA SER A 411 25.62 2.32 2.08
C SER A 411 25.31 2.50 0.59
N ALA A 412 25.84 1.57 -0.22
CA ALA A 412 25.24 1.10 -1.46
C ALA A 412 25.48 -0.41 -1.53
N ARG A 413 24.45 -1.22 -1.25
CA ARG A 413 24.52 -2.67 -1.46
C ARG A 413 24.74 -2.97 -2.94
N GLU A 414 25.95 -3.39 -3.29
CA GLU A 414 26.25 -4.23 -4.45
C GLU A 414 27.02 -5.46 -3.98
N MET A 415 26.47 -6.65 -4.25
CA MET A 415 27.19 -7.91 -4.07
C MET A 415 28.11 -8.13 -5.29
N PRO A 416 29.25 -8.83 -5.13
CA PRO A 416 30.15 -9.09 -6.24
C PRO A 416 29.42 -9.95 -7.30
N VAL A 417 29.23 -9.36 -8.48
CA VAL A 417 28.65 -10.03 -9.65
C VAL A 417 29.79 -10.76 -10.35
N ILE A 418 29.77 -12.10 -10.27
CA ILE A 418 30.43 -12.94 -11.26
C ILE A 418 29.86 -12.53 -12.62
N PRO A 419 30.67 -12.18 -13.65
CA PRO A 419 30.13 -11.81 -14.94
C PRO A 419 29.34 -12.99 -15.51
N VAL A 420 28.01 -12.88 -15.47
CA VAL A 420 27.09 -13.81 -16.09
C VAL A 420 27.35 -13.73 -17.60
N GLN A 421 27.78 -14.83 -18.20
CA GLN A 421 28.09 -14.91 -19.64
C GLN A 421 26.90 -14.41 -20.48
N TYR A 422 27.20 -13.79 -21.64
CA TYR A 422 26.24 -13.13 -22.54
C TYR A 422 24.98 -13.97 -22.83
N GLU A 423 25.15 -15.28 -23.05
CA GLU A 423 24.04 -16.20 -23.35
C GLU A 423 23.08 -16.41 -22.17
N SER A 424 23.59 -16.44 -20.95
CA SER A 424 22.75 -16.57 -19.75
C SER A 424 21.91 -15.32 -19.49
N LEU A 425 22.46 -14.12 -19.75
CA LEU A 425 21.68 -12.87 -19.64
C LEU A 425 20.60 -12.74 -20.72
N LYS A 426 20.90 -13.19 -21.95
CA LYS A 426 19.92 -13.24 -23.05
C LYS A 426 18.75 -14.17 -22.74
N ALA A 427 18.99 -15.27 -22.03
CA ALA A 427 17.96 -16.20 -21.59
C ALA A 427 17.13 -15.64 -20.42
N ILE A 428 17.71 -14.88 -19.49
CA ILE A 428 17.06 -14.46 -18.23
C ILE A 428 16.29 -13.13 -18.38
N LEU A 429 16.88 -12.13 -19.04
CA LEU A 429 16.33 -10.77 -19.14
C LEU A 429 14.88 -10.69 -19.72
N PRO A 430 14.46 -11.55 -20.67
CA PRO A 430 13.07 -11.57 -21.13
C PRO A 430 12.03 -11.93 -20.06
N TYR A 431 12.44 -12.65 -19.00
CA TYR A 431 11.55 -13.12 -17.93
C TYR A 431 11.62 -12.27 -16.65
N LEU A 432 12.54 -11.31 -16.57
CA LEU A 432 12.63 -10.39 -15.43
C LEU A 432 11.59 -9.27 -15.51
N ASP A 433 11.05 -8.88 -14.35
CA ASP A 433 10.17 -7.72 -14.26
C ASP A 433 10.89 -6.44 -14.75
N PRO A 434 10.23 -5.58 -15.55
CA PRO A 434 10.80 -4.34 -16.07
C PRO A 434 11.47 -3.46 -15.02
N ASN A 435 10.93 -3.35 -13.80
CA ASN A 435 11.56 -2.55 -12.75
C ASN A 435 12.88 -3.16 -12.28
N THR A 436 12.95 -4.48 -12.20
CA THR A 436 14.19 -5.19 -11.87
C THR A 436 15.24 -4.92 -12.95
N ARG A 437 14.85 -4.95 -14.23
CA ARG A 437 15.74 -4.64 -15.36
C ARG A 437 16.26 -3.20 -15.32
N PHE A 438 15.40 -2.23 -14.98
CA PHE A 438 15.83 -0.83 -14.82
C PHE A 438 16.80 -0.66 -13.65
N GLN A 439 16.53 -1.28 -12.51
CA GLN A 439 17.43 -1.23 -11.35
C GLN A 439 18.78 -1.86 -11.64
N ILE A 440 18.82 -3.01 -12.33
CA ILE A 440 20.07 -3.64 -12.78
C ILE A 440 20.81 -2.71 -13.75
N SER A 441 20.11 -2.11 -14.72
CA SER A 441 20.72 -1.21 -15.72
C SER A 441 21.24 0.10 -15.12
N LEU A 442 20.62 0.61 -14.05
CA LEU A 442 21.06 1.80 -13.32
C LEU A 442 22.30 1.51 -12.47
N ARG A 443 22.43 0.30 -11.94
CA ARG A 443 23.54 -0.14 -11.10
C ARG A 443 24.74 -0.64 -11.89
N ILE A 444 24.49 -1.33 -13.00
CA ILE A 444 25.51 -2.00 -13.82
C ILE A 444 25.44 -1.50 -15.26
N PRO A 445 26.14 -0.39 -15.59
CA PRO A 445 26.13 0.18 -16.94
C PRO A 445 26.58 -0.77 -18.05
N SER A 446 27.45 -1.75 -17.74
CA SER A 446 27.94 -2.75 -18.71
C SER A 446 26.82 -3.68 -19.23
N ILE A 447 25.77 -3.94 -18.44
CA ILE A 447 24.61 -4.76 -18.84
C ILE A 447 23.56 -3.93 -19.60
N SER A 448 23.57 -2.59 -19.47
CA SER A 448 22.60 -1.67 -20.09
C SER A 448 22.56 -1.81 -21.62
N SER A 449 23.70 -2.01 -22.26
CA SER A 449 23.79 -2.16 -23.72
C SER A 449 23.09 -3.42 -24.22
N LEU A 450 23.20 -4.53 -23.48
CA LEU A 450 22.52 -5.80 -23.77
C LEU A 450 21.03 -5.71 -23.47
N ASP A 451 20.66 -5.14 -22.32
CA ASP A 451 19.26 -4.96 -21.92
C ASP A 451 18.45 -4.17 -22.97
N LYS A 452 19.10 -3.18 -23.60
CA LYS A 452 18.49 -2.34 -24.64
C LYS A 452 18.24 -3.07 -25.97
N ARG A 453 18.94 -4.18 -26.24
CA ARG A 453 18.73 -5.03 -27.42
C ARG A 453 17.58 -6.02 -27.23
N ILE A 454 17.18 -6.28 -25.98
CA ILE A 454 16.15 -7.26 -25.64
C ILE A 454 14.78 -6.56 -25.52
N PRO A 455 13.72 -7.08 -26.15
CA PRO A 455 12.37 -6.52 -26.06
C PRO A 455 11.92 -6.28 -24.62
N LEU A 456 11.35 -5.10 -24.39
CA LEU A 456 10.80 -4.70 -23.10
C LEU A 456 9.27 -4.79 -23.14
N LYS A 457 8.70 -5.58 -22.23
CA LYS A 457 7.25 -5.77 -22.08
C LYS A 457 6.79 -5.24 -20.73
N ILE A 458 5.90 -4.25 -20.74
CA ILE A 458 5.37 -3.60 -19.55
C ILE A 458 3.86 -3.87 -19.47
N VAL A 459 3.36 -4.16 -18.27
CA VAL A 459 1.92 -4.37 -18.07
C VAL A 459 1.24 -3.03 -17.86
N ASN A 460 1.70 -2.23 -16.91
CA ASN A 460 1.11 -0.92 -16.59
C ASN A 460 2.18 0.17 -16.62
N LEU A 461 1.94 1.21 -17.40
CA LEU A 461 2.80 2.39 -17.46
C LEU A 461 1.95 3.63 -17.18
N LYS A 462 2.30 4.41 -16.16
CA LYS A 462 1.58 5.63 -15.83
C LYS A 462 2.50 6.84 -15.83
N PHE A 463 2.13 7.86 -16.58
CA PHE A 463 2.81 9.15 -16.62
C PHE A 463 2.14 10.14 -15.66
N SER A 464 2.95 10.98 -15.03
CA SER A 464 2.48 12.07 -14.18
C SER A 464 3.45 13.26 -14.26
N LYS A 465 3.01 14.44 -13.80
CA LYS A 465 3.85 15.65 -13.78
C LYS A 465 5.16 15.47 -12.99
N THR A 466 5.12 14.70 -11.90
CA THR A 466 6.23 14.59 -10.94
C THR A 466 6.97 13.24 -11.01
N GLY A 467 6.63 12.38 -11.98
CA GLY A 467 7.21 11.05 -12.02
C GLY A 467 6.59 10.10 -13.04
N ILE A 468 7.10 8.87 -13.04
CA ILE A 468 6.59 7.76 -13.83
C ILE A 468 6.35 6.54 -12.95
N GLU A 469 5.33 5.74 -13.26
CA GLU A 469 5.02 4.50 -12.56
C GLU A 469 5.02 3.33 -13.55
N VAL A 470 5.77 2.27 -13.23
CA VAL A 470 5.91 1.07 -14.06
C VAL A 470 5.54 -0.15 -13.24
N ASN A 471 4.55 -0.93 -13.70
CA ASN A 471 4.02 -2.11 -13.01
C ASN A 471 3.74 -1.89 -11.50
N GLY A 472 3.32 -0.68 -11.11
CA GLY A 472 3.04 -0.31 -9.71
C GLY A 472 4.22 0.25 -8.90
N ALA A 473 5.44 0.26 -9.45
CA ALA A 473 6.59 0.93 -8.86
C ALA A 473 6.68 2.39 -9.33
N ARG A 474 6.70 3.34 -8.39
CA ARG A 474 6.70 4.78 -8.69
C ARG A 474 8.10 5.36 -8.58
N TYR A 475 8.55 6.04 -9.63
CA TYR A 475 9.81 6.76 -9.71
C TYR A 475 9.52 8.26 -9.66
N ARG A 476 10.03 8.95 -8.63
CA ARG A 476 9.87 10.40 -8.43
C ARG A 476 11.22 11.05 -8.23
N LEU A 477 11.41 12.22 -8.85
CA LEU A 477 12.57 13.08 -8.61
C LEU A 477 12.13 14.34 -7.88
N GLY A 478 12.98 14.85 -7.00
CA GLY A 478 12.84 16.17 -6.40
C GLY A 478 14.12 16.61 -5.71
N VAL A 479 14.13 17.82 -5.18
CA VAL A 479 15.26 18.35 -4.41
C VAL A 479 15.11 17.99 -2.93
N TYR A 480 16.16 17.42 -2.36
CA TYR A 480 16.33 17.18 -0.93
C TYR A 480 17.27 18.22 -0.35
N ARG A 481 16.90 18.83 0.78
CA ARG A 481 17.70 19.80 1.51
C ARG A 481 18.36 19.12 2.70
N GLU A 482 19.68 19.09 2.72
CA GLU A 482 20.49 18.60 3.83
C GLU A 482 20.95 19.79 4.68
N ILE A 483 20.40 19.93 5.88
CA ILE A 483 20.80 20.96 6.85
C ILE A 483 21.92 20.37 7.70
N LYS A 484 23.04 21.10 7.84
CA LYS A 484 24.24 20.61 8.57
C LYS A 484 24.14 20.75 10.09
N ASP A 485 23.15 21.49 10.61
CA ASP A 485 22.95 21.68 12.05
C ASP A 485 22.24 20.50 12.72
N ASN A 486 22.77 20.09 13.88
CA ASN A 486 22.33 18.93 14.67
C ASN A 486 20.97 19.10 15.38
N ASP A 487 20.32 20.26 15.27
CA ASP A 487 19.13 20.62 16.05
C ASP A 487 17.79 20.46 15.28
N VAL A 488 17.82 19.79 14.12
CA VAL A 488 16.60 19.48 13.34
C VAL A 488 16.13 18.06 13.65
N SER A 489 14.88 17.92 14.08
CA SER A 489 14.24 16.61 14.33
C SER A 489 14.47 15.62 13.17
N SER A 490 14.95 14.42 13.52
CA SER A 490 15.19 13.26 12.64
C SER A 490 14.03 12.94 11.68
N GLU A 491 12.79 13.32 12.03
CA GLU A 491 11.59 13.11 11.21
C GLU A 491 11.56 13.99 9.93
N ILE A 492 12.17 15.19 9.96
CA ILE A 492 12.18 16.12 8.81
C ILE A 492 13.29 15.76 7.82
N GLN A 493 14.46 15.30 8.31
CA GLN A 493 15.57 14.85 7.46
C GLN A 493 15.30 13.51 6.75
N MET A 494 14.37 12.69 7.25
CA MET A 494 13.97 11.41 6.65
C MET A 494 12.73 11.50 5.74
N SER A 495 12.26 12.69 5.37
CA SER A 495 11.04 12.81 4.57
C SER A 495 11.17 12.08 3.22
N MET A 496 10.26 11.14 2.95
CA MET A 496 10.24 10.35 1.71
C MET A 496 9.84 11.17 0.47
N LEU A 497 9.44 12.43 0.65
CA LEU A 497 8.84 13.29 -0.37
C LEU A 497 9.76 14.48 -0.65
N PRO A 498 10.61 14.40 -1.69
CA PRO A 498 11.48 15.51 -2.05
C PRO A 498 10.68 16.68 -2.63
N ILE A 499 11.26 17.88 -2.58
CA ILE A 499 10.65 19.11 -3.11
C ILE A 499 10.51 18.94 -4.63
N PRO A 500 9.31 19.04 -5.23
CA PRO A 500 9.10 18.76 -6.65
C PRO A 500 9.52 19.91 -7.58
N HIS A 501 10.30 20.86 -7.06
CA HIS A 501 10.74 22.08 -7.73
C HIS A 501 12.24 22.28 -7.52
N ASP A 502 12.88 22.88 -8.52
CA ASP A 502 14.25 23.36 -8.42
C ASP A 502 14.32 24.50 -7.39
N ILE A 503 15.51 24.78 -6.88
CA ILE A 503 15.77 25.83 -5.88
C ILE A 503 16.90 26.71 -6.40
N ASP A 504 16.75 28.03 -6.27
CA ASP A 504 17.82 28.98 -6.57
C ASP A 504 18.88 29.06 -5.45
N GLU A 505 19.87 29.93 -5.62
CA GLU A 505 20.97 30.11 -4.67
C GLU A 505 20.57 30.71 -3.32
N HIS A 506 19.41 31.38 -3.26
CA HIS A 506 18.88 32.00 -2.05
C HIS A 506 17.80 31.15 -1.36
N GLY A 507 17.38 30.03 -1.95
CA GLY A 507 16.43 29.08 -1.35
C GLY A 507 14.99 29.20 -1.86
N PHE A 508 14.72 30.03 -2.87
CA PHE A 508 13.41 30.12 -3.50
C PHE A 508 13.16 28.92 -4.42
N THR A 509 11.93 28.42 -4.40
CA THR A 509 11.48 27.44 -5.38
C THR A 509 11.40 28.09 -6.75
N ILE A 510 12.05 27.49 -7.74
CA ILE A 510 12.02 27.88 -9.14
C ILE A 510 11.57 26.70 -10.00
N SER A 511 11.24 26.96 -11.26
CA SER A 511 10.87 25.90 -12.21
C SER A 511 11.44 26.21 -13.59
N PRO A 512 12.78 26.28 -13.73
CA PRO A 512 13.45 26.74 -14.95
C PRO A 512 13.09 25.89 -16.19
N GLY A 513 12.67 24.65 -15.98
CA GLY A 513 12.21 23.75 -17.06
C GLY A 513 10.73 23.82 -17.40
N ILE A 514 9.91 24.64 -16.73
CA ILE A 514 8.44 24.59 -16.87
C ILE A 514 7.98 24.93 -18.29
N ASN A 515 8.77 25.74 -19.01
CA ASN A 515 8.49 26.13 -20.38
C ASN A 515 9.50 25.62 -21.43
N THR A 516 10.57 24.97 -21.00
CA THR A 516 11.65 24.46 -21.86
C THR A 516 11.27 23.11 -22.45
N VAL A 517 11.24 22.97 -23.78
CA VAL A 517 10.97 21.71 -24.49
C VAL A 517 12.27 21.14 -25.05
N LEU A 518 12.66 19.92 -24.65
CA LEU A 518 13.85 19.24 -25.14
C LEU A 518 13.50 18.30 -26.32
N PRO A 519 14.47 17.93 -27.18
CA PRO A 519 14.23 16.97 -28.27
C PRO A 519 13.61 15.66 -27.78
N GLY A 520 12.48 15.25 -28.37
CA GLY A 520 11.73 14.05 -27.99
C GLY A 520 10.68 14.26 -26.89
N ASP A 521 10.65 15.43 -26.25
CA ASP A 521 9.59 15.75 -25.29
C ASP A 521 8.23 15.91 -25.99
N VAL A 522 7.17 15.62 -25.24
CA VAL A 522 5.79 15.83 -25.66
C VAL A 522 5.23 17.02 -24.90
N ASP A 523 4.92 18.10 -25.61
CA ASP A 523 4.29 19.27 -25.03
C ASP A 523 2.78 19.05 -24.86
N LEU A 524 2.32 19.01 -23.61
CA LEU A 524 0.91 18.85 -23.25
C LEU A 524 0.34 20.12 -22.59
N ARG A 525 1.02 21.26 -22.73
CA ARG A 525 0.58 22.55 -22.20
C ARG A 525 -0.46 23.17 -23.10
N LYS A 526 -1.49 23.79 -22.52
CA LYS A 526 -2.45 24.64 -23.24
C LYS A 526 -1.90 26.04 -23.52
N LYS A 527 -1.02 26.54 -22.65
CA LYS A 527 -0.40 27.87 -22.73
C LYS A 527 0.93 27.87 -21.99
N THR A 528 1.75 28.90 -22.24
CA THR A 528 2.94 29.18 -21.43
C THR A 528 2.54 29.26 -19.95
N LEU A 529 3.20 28.46 -19.13
CA LEU A 529 2.92 28.41 -17.70
C LEU A 529 3.66 29.57 -17.04
N ARG A 530 3.01 30.23 -16.07
CA ARG A 530 3.69 31.25 -15.27
C ARG A 530 4.75 30.57 -14.42
N ASP A 531 5.95 31.12 -14.41
CA ASP A 531 7.00 30.65 -13.52
C ASP A 531 6.53 30.83 -12.08
N LEU A 532 6.72 29.78 -11.26
CA LEU A 532 6.43 29.77 -9.83
C LEU A 532 7.53 30.55 -9.09
N GLN A 533 7.75 31.81 -9.44
CA GLN A 533 8.68 32.69 -8.74
C GLN A 533 7.97 33.26 -7.51
N ASN A 534 8.35 32.74 -6.34
CA ASN A 534 7.81 33.12 -5.04
C ASN A 534 8.60 34.25 -4.36
N ASP A 535 9.37 35.00 -5.14
CA ASP A 535 10.37 35.98 -4.68
C ASP A 535 9.89 37.43 -4.80
N SER A 536 8.62 37.67 -5.18
CA SER A 536 8.09 39.03 -5.30
C SER A 536 8.06 39.77 -3.96
N ASP A 537 8.41 41.05 -3.94
CA ASP A 537 8.35 41.88 -2.73
C ASP A 537 6.94 41.98 -2.15
N ARG A 538 5.90 41.89 -3.01
CA ARG A 538 4.50 41.81 -2.58
C ARG A 538 4.26 40.58 -1.70
N ARG A 539 4.84 39.43 -2.07
CA ARG A 539 4.71 38.19 -1.30
C ARG A 539 5.42 38.30 0.04
N GLU A 540 6.63 38.86 0.06
CA GLU A 540 7.37 39.15 1.30
C GLU A 540 6.54 40.01 2.26
N ARG A 541 5.96 41.11 1.74
CA ARG A 541 5.10 42.01 2.52
C ARG A 541 3.91 41.29 3.15
N LEU A 542 3.22 40.44 2.39
CA LEU A 542 2.07 39.67 2.88
C LEU A 542 2.48 38.67 3.98
N LEU A 543 3.63 38.01 3.83
CA LEU A 543 4.14 37.07 4.84
C LEU A 543 4.53 37.79 6.14
N VAL A 544 5.19 38.94 6.05
CA VAL A 544 5.55 39.77 7.22
C VAL A 544 4.29 40.28 7.93
N GLN A 545 3.29 40.71 7.18
CA GLN A 545 2.02 41.18 7.74
C GLN A 545 1.27 40.06 8.47
N GLU A 546 1.21 38.85 7.88
CA GLU A 546 0.61 37.67 8.51
C GLU A 546 1.35 37.27 9.79
N LEU A 547 2.69 37.26 9.75
CA LEU A 547 3.54 36.93 10.90
C LEU A 547 3.30 37.91 12.07
N ARG A 548 3.20 39.21 11.78
CA ARG A 548 2.91 40.25 12.77
C ARG A 548 1.55 40.05 13.42
N GLY A 549 0.52 39.77 12.61
CA GLY A 549 -0.84 39.51 13.09
C GLY A 549 -0.91 38.30 14.03
N LEU A 550 -0.24 37.19 13.67
CA LEU A 550 -0.20 35.98 14.51
C LEU A 550 0.58 36.18 15.81
N LYS A 551 1.73 36.87 15.78
CA LYS A 551 2.50 37.21 16.99
C LYS A 551 1.70 38.10 17.93
N LYS A 552 0.94 39.07 17.40
CA LYS A 552 0.03 39.92 18.18
C LYS A 552 -1.06 39.09 18.88
N ILE A 553 -1.71 38.17 18.15
CA ILE A 553 -2.72 37.26 18.73
C ILE A 553 -2.11 36.36 19.83
N LEU A 554 -0.86 35.94 19.66
CA LEU A 554 -0.13 35.13 20.65
C LEU A 554 0.22 35.95 21.91
N ALA A 555 0.65 37.20 21.73
CA ALA A 555 0.96 38.13 22.83
C ALA A 555 -0.30 38.54 23.62
N GLU A 556 -1.44 38.76 22.94
CA GLU A 556 -2.75 39.00 23.55
C GLU A 556 -3.23 37.81 24.43
N ARG A 557 -2.67 36.60 24.25
CA ARG A 557 -2.98 35.39 25.02
C ARG A 557 -1.96 35.08 26.14
N TRP A 558 -1.11 36.03 26.51
CA TRP A 558 -0.13 35.97 27.63
C TRP A 558 0.99 34.91 27.55
N GLU A 559 1.52 34.58 26.35
CA GLU A 559 2.64 33.62 26.22
C GLU A 559 3.83 34.07 25.33
N TYR A 560 4.08 35.38 25.11
CA TYR A 560 5.27 35.82 24.34
C TYR A 560 5.83 37.19 24.77
N THR A 561 7.14 37.27 25.02
CA THR A 561 7.92 38.50 25.23
C THR A 561 8.82 38.77 24.02
N GLU A 562 8.72 39.97 23.43
CA GLU A 562 9.49 40.37 22.24
C GLU A 562 10.99 40.55 22.56
N GLN A 563 11.84 39.74 21.92
CA GLN A 563 13.23 40.09 21.62
C GLN A 563 13.45 39.80 20.13
N ASP A 564 13.31 40.83 19.30
CA ASP A 564 13.95 40.99 17.98
C ASP A 564 13.36 42.25 17.32
N GLU A 565 14.13 43.34 17.33
CA GLU A 565 13.79 44.57 16.63
C GLU A 565 13.88 44.38 15.11
N PHE A 566 12.82 44.73 14.37
CA PHE A 566 12.85 44.90 12.91
C PHE A 566 12.14 46.20 12.49
N PRO A 567 12.58 46.83 11.39
CA PRO A 567 12.29 48.22 11.07
C PRO A 567 10.82 48.47 10.72
N THR A 568 10.36 49.67 11.09
CA THR A 568 9.00 50.17 10.89
C THR A 568 8.70 50.36 9.40
N VAL A 569 7.81 49.55 8.84
CA VAL A 569 7.25 49.74 7.49
C VAL A 569 5.78 50.20 7.63
N PRO A 570 5.29 51.14 6.79
CA PRO A 570 3.93 51.70 6.91
C PRO A 570 2.82 50.65 6.79
N SER A 571 1.71 50.89 7.51
CA SER A 571 0.47 50.11 7.46
C SER A 571 -0.19 50.24 6.08
N TYR A 572 -0.54 49.11 5.44
CA TYR A 572 -1.28 49.07 4.17
C TYR A 572 -2.53 48.16 4.25
N PRO A 573 -3.61 48.48 3.49
CA PRO A 573 -4.98 48.05 3.80
C PRO A 573 -5.38 46.64 3.32
N GLU A 574 -4.45 45.84 2.77
CA GLU A 574 -4.80 44.59 2.06
C GLU A 574 -4.95 43.33 2.96
N TYR A 575 -4.87 43.47 4.29
CA TYR A 575 -5.07 42.34 5.21
C TYR A 575 -6.56 42.10 5.47
N ARG A 576 -7.10 40.96 5.00
CA ARG A 576 -8.50 40.59 5.24
C ARG A 576 -8.76 40.40 6.74
N ALA A 577 -9.65 41.20 7.31
CA ALA A 577 -10.15 41.07 8.68
C ALA A 577 -10.68 39.66 9.01
N ASP A 578 -11.18 38.93 8.01
CA ASP A 578 -11.68 37.56 8.13
C ASP A 578 -10.60 36.56 8.62
N CYS A 579 -9.33 36.81 8.31
CA CYS A 579 -8.21 35.94 8.70
C CYS A 579 -7.89 36.07 10.20
N GLU A 580 -7.98 37.26 10.78
CA GLU A 580 -7.74 37.48 12.22
C GLU A 580 -8.80 36.78 13.08
N ILE A 581 -10.07 36.79 12.65
CA ILE A 581 -11.19 36.14 13.34
C ILE A 581 -11.00 34.61 13.37
N HIS A 582 -10.51 34.01 12.28
CA HIS A 582 -10.24 32.58 12.20
C HIS A 582 -9.09 32.16 13.13
N TRP A 583 -7.98 32.92 13.15
CA TRP A 583 -6.83 32.62 14.00
C TRP A 583 -7.09 32.88 15.49
N LYS A 584 -7.90 33.90 15.83
CA LYS A 584 -8.38 34.15 17.21
C LYS A 584 -9.22 33.01 17.79
N LYS A 585 -9.74 32.09 16.97
CA LYS A 585 -10.44 30.87 17.40
C LYS A 585 -9.57 29.60 17.33
N SER A 586 -8.36 29.70 16.80
CA SER A 586 -7.45 28.57 16.60
C SER A 586 -6.61 28.28 17.85
N SER A 587 -6.12 27.05 18.00
CA SER A 587 -5.28 26.65 19.14
C SER A 587 -3.89 27.30 19.08
N VAL A 588 -3.27 27.52 20.25
CA VAL A 588 -1.92 28.11 20.37
C VAL A 588 -0.88 27.30 19.59
N ARG A 589 -0.99 25.97 19.59
CA ARG A 589 -0.12 25.07 18.81
C ARG A 589 -0.18 25.37 17.32
N LEU A 590 -1.38 25.49 16.73
CA LEU A 590 -1.54 25.79 15.30
C LEU A 590 -0.99 27.18 14.93
N ILE A 591 -1.15 28.15 15.83
CA ILE A 591 -0.59 29.50 15.65
C ILE A 591 0.95 29.44 15.69
N ARG A 592 1.55 28.72 16.64
CA ARG A 592 3.02 28.50 16.71
C ARG A 592 3.55 27.79 15.48
N ASP A 593 2.90 26.71 15.05
CA ASP A 593 3.28 25.97 13.83
C ASP A 593 3.23 26.87 12.58
N ARG A 594 2.21 27.74 12.50
CA ARG A 594 2.08 28.71 11.41
C ARG A 594 3.15 29.81 11.47
N ILE A 595 3.46 30.34 12.65
CA ILE A 595 4.55 31.31 12.86
C ILE A 595 5.89 30.71 12.40
N ASN A 596 6.21 29.48 12.82
CA ASN A 596 7.42 28.78 12.41
C ASN A 596 7.46 28.58 10.89
N SER A 597 6.33 28.22 10.28
CA SER A 597 6.20 28.10 8.81
C SER A 597 6.43 29.43 8.08
N LEU A 598 5.91 30.54 8.61
CA LEU A 598 6.10 31.89 8.03
C LEU A 598 7.54 32.38 8.19
N GLN A 599 8.17 32.15 9.35
CA GLN A 599 9.58 32.44 9.56
C GLN A 599 10.45 31.67 8.55
N THR A 600 10.19 30.38 8.39
CA THR A 600 10.88 29.54 7.38
C THR A 600 10.66 30.06 5.95
N ALA A 601 9.45 30.53 5.63
CA ALA A 601 9.14 31.09 4.31
C ALA A 601 9.79 32.46 4.05
N LEU A 602 10.16 33.20 5.10
CA LEU A 602 10.85 34.49 5.01
C LEU A 602 12.38 34.34 4.90
N GLU A 603 12.95 33.21 5.32
CA GLU A 603 14.39 32.96 5.25
C GLU A 603 15.00 33.22 3.86
N PRO A 604 14.45 32.75 2.73
CA PRO A 604 15.03 33.03 1.41
C PRO A 604 15.14 34.52 1.08
N PHE A 605 14.20 35.35 1.56
CA PHE A 605 14.24 36.80 1.37
C PHE A 605 15.37 37.45 2.17
N LYS A 606 15.67 36.95 3.39
CA LYS A 606 16.82 37.41 4.19
C LYS A 606 18.14 37.08 3.48
N HIS A 607 18.28 35.86 2.98
CA HIS A 607 19.47 35.40 2.25
C HIS A 607 19.70 36.22 0.98
N ARG A 608 18.63 36.54 0.23
CA ARG A 608 18.69 37.44 -0.93
C ARG A 608 19.13 38.86 -0.55
N ARG A 609 18.54 39.45 0.51
CA ARG A 609 18.90 40.80 0.98
C ARG A 609 20.35 40.91 1.45
N ASN A 610 20.84 39.87 2.11
CA ASN A 610 22.19 39.85 2.69
C ASN A 610 23.24 39.24 1.73
N ASN A 611 22.83 38.82 0.53
CA ASN A 611 23.67 38.09 -0.43
C ASN A 611 24.40 36.87 0.20
N THR A 612 23.68 36.12 1.05
CA THR A 612 24.19 34.92 1.72
C THR A 612 23.53 33.66 1.16
N LYS A 613 24.19 32.51 1.35
CA LYS A 613 23.64 31.20 0.97
C LYS A 613 22.88 30.57 2.15
N PRO A 614 21.75 29.91 1.92
CA PRO A 614 21.04 29.17 2.97
C PRO A 614 21.92 28.09 3.61
N PRO A 615 21.68 27.74 4.89
CA PRO A 615 22.49 26.78 5.65
C PRO A 615 22.23 25.31 5.28
N PHE A 616 21.74 25.04 4.07
CA PHE A 616 21.45 23.69 3.57
C PHE A 616 22.13 23.40 2.23
N THR A 617 22.50 22.13 2.03
CA THR A 617 23.02 21.61 0.77
C THR A 617 21.89 20.92 0.00
N ASN A 618 21.73 21.26 -1.29
CA ASN A 618 20.71 20.67 -2.14
C ASN A 618 21.22 19.38 -2.82
N TRP A 619 20.38 18.35 -2.88
CA TRP A 619 20.62 17.09 -3.58
C TRP A 619 19.44 16.74 -4.49
N ILE A 620 19.68 16.16 -5.66
CA ILE A 620 18.60 15.55 -6.45
C ILE A 620 18.33 14.17 -5.87
N GLN A 621 17.12 13.96 -5.36
CA GLN A 621 16.66 12.71 -4.78
C GLN A 621 15.75 11.96 -5.74
N LEU A 622 16.15 10.75 -6.13
CA LEU A 622 15.31 9.74 -6.76
C LEU A 622 14.67 8.87 -5.68
N THR A 623 13.36 8.97 -5.53
CA THR A 623 12.56 8.09 -4.67
C THR A 623 11.85 7.05 -5.55
N VAL A 624 12.17 5.78 -5.35
CA VAL A 624 11.46 4.65 -5.95
C VAL A 624 10.64 3.93 -4.88
N THR A 625 9.32 4.04 -4.95
CA THR A 625 8.42 3.33 -4.03
C THR A 625 7.83 2.09 -4.71
N SER A 626 8.06 0.93 -4.09
CA SER A 626 7.49 -0.36 -4.48
C SER A 626 6.96 -1.07 -3.24
N GLN A 627 6.00 -1.99 -3.41
CA GLN A 627 5.34 -2.72 -2.32
C GLN A 627 6.29 -3.53 -1.41
N ARG A 628 7.56 -3.70 -1.81
CA ARG A 628 8.54 -4.54 -1.10
C ARG A 628 9.73 -3.79 -0.47
N ARG A 629 9.97 -2.51 -0.82
CA ARG A 629 11.01 -1.60 -0.24
C ARG A 629 10.96 -0.23 -0.95
N GLY A 630 11.18 0.85 -0.20
CA GLY A 630 11.48 2.17 -0.77
C GLY A 630 12.98 2.29 -1.03
N LEU A 631 13.39 2.66 -2.24
CA LEU A 631 14.77 3.01 -2.58
C LEU A 631 14.87 4.53 -2.68
N ILE A 632 15.83 5.11 -1.99
CA ILE A 632 16.19 6.53 -2.11
C ILE A 632 17.62 6.59 -2.63
N GLN A 633 17.84 7.29 -3.73
CA GLN A 633 19.16 7.59 -4.27
C GLN A 633 19.31 9.11 -4.36
N ARG A 634 20.42 9.65 -3.88
CA ARG A 634 20.72 11.08 -3.91
C ARG A 634 21.96 11.30 -4.78
N ILE A 635 21.91 12.30 -5.66
CA ILE A 635 23.03 12.73 -6.49
C ILE A 635 23.23 14.25 -6.31
N PRO A 636 24.44 14.78 -6.51
CA PRO A 636 24.70 16.21 -6.36
C PRO A 636 23.73 17.05 -7.19
N TYR A 637 23.21 18.14 -6.62
CA TYR A 637 22.34 19.10 -7.32
C TYR A 637 23.17 20.00 -8.24
N ASN A 638 23.61 19.43 -9.36
CA ASN A 638 24.43 20.10 -10.39
C ASN A 638 23.69 20.32 -11.72
N LYS A 639 22.40 19.96 -11.77
CA LYS A 639 21.52 20.06 -12.93
C LYS A 639 20.10 20.31 -12.46
N ASN A 640 19.27 20.87 -13.34
CA ASN A 640 17.88 21.11 -13.02
C ASN A 640 17.08 19.78 -12.99
N LEU A 641 16.02 19.72 -12.18
CA LEU A 641 15.18 18.53 -12.03
C LEU A 641 14.59 18.03 -13.36
N PHE A 642 14.25 18.95 -14.27
CA PHE A 642 13.69 18.56 -15.57
C PHE A 642 14.71 17.82 -16.45
N GLU A 643 15.99 18.18 -16.37
CA GLU A 643 17.08 17.51 -17.08
C GLU A 643 17.35 16.14 -16.45
N ALA A 644 17.38 16.07 -15.12
CA ALA A 644 17.51 14.81 -14.39
C ALA A 644 16.35 13.84 -14.71
N MET A 645 15.11 14.35 -14.81
CA MET A 645 13.95 13.55 -15.20
C MET A 645 14.07 13.04 -16.64
N LYS A 646 14.52 13.90 -17.57
CA LYS A 646 14.79 13.51 -18.94
C LYS A 646 15.86 12.42 -19.01
N MET A 647 16.94 12.55 -18.24
CA MET A 647 18.01 11.55 -18.17
C MET A 647 17.50 10.21 -17.63
N LEU A 648 16.71 10.23 -16.55
CA LEU A 648 16.12 9.03 -15.95
C LEU A 648 15.25 8.28 -16.96
N ILE A 649 14.28 8.97 -17.57
CA ILE A 649 13.36 8.33 -18.54
C ILE A 649 14.14 7.86 -19.78
N SER A 650 15.12 8.64 -20.24
CA SER A 650 15.97 8.23 -21.37
C SER A 650 16.85 7.03 -21.04
N THR A 651 17.26 6.86 -19.79
CA THR A 651 17.99 5.67 -19.33
C THR A 651 17.10 4.43 -19.31
N MET A 652 15.83 4.58 -18.92
CA MET A 652 14.87 3.47 -18.86
C MET A 652 14.42 3.00 -20.26
N PHE A 653 14.08 3.93 -21.16
CA PHE A 653 13.41 3.61 -22.42
C PHE A 653 14.24 3.90 -23.67
N GLY A 654 15.21 4.81 -23.60
CA GLY A 654 15.96 5.27 -24.76
C GLY A 654 17.00 4.28 -25.26
N LYS A 655 17.47 4.51 -26.50
CA LYS A 655 18.51 3.70 -27.18
C LYS A 655 18.14 2.21 -27.33
N ARG A 656 16.85 1.86 -27.34
CA ARG A 656 16.36 0.50 -27.57
C ARG A 656 16.11 0.29 -29.07
N SER A 657 16.59 -0.83 -29.61
CA SER A 657 16.36 -1.19 -31.02
C SER A 657 14.98 -1.82 -31.25
N SER A 658 14.44 -2.47 -30.22
CA SER A 658 13.10 -3.07 -30.25
C SER A 658 12.04 -2.10 -29.73
N ILE A 659 10.87 -2.11 -30.36
CA ILE A 659 9.71 -1.35 -29.89
C ILE A 659 9.25 -1.82 -28.49
N ILE A 660 8.96 -0.87 -27.60
CA ILE A 660 8.53 -1.19 -26.22
C ILE A 660 7.05 -1.53 -26.25
N SER A 661 6.70 -2.72 -25.77
CA SER A 661 5.30 -3.17 -25.75
C SER A 661 4.71 -2.93 -24.36
N VAL A 662 3.62 -2.17 -24.30
CA VAL A 662 2.94 -1.80 -23.06
C VAL A 662 1.48 -2.24 -23.16
N LYS A 663 0.98 -2.98 -22.18
CA LYS A 663 -0.43 -3.41 -22.19
C LYS A 663 -1.36 -2.23 -21.91
N ASN A 664 -1.15 -1.54 -20.78
CA ASN A 664 -1.98 -0.43 -20.34
C ASN A 664 -1.13 0.82 -20.09
N VAL A 665 -1.51 1.94 -20.70
CA VAL A 665 -0.93 3.26 -20.43
C VAL A 665 -1.96 4.14 -19.74
N THR A 666 -1.57 4.79 -18.65
CA THR A 666 -2.37 5.83 -18.00
C THR A 666 -1.65 7.18 -18.10
N ILE A 667 -2.36 8.22 -18.51
CA ILE A 667 -1.81 9.57 -18.61
C ILE A 667 -2.83 10.62 -18.24
N ASP A 668 -2.36 11.70 -17.64
CA ASP A 668 -3.14 12.92 -17.44
C ASP A 668 -2.68 13.97 -18.46
N PHE A 669 -3.60 14.58 -19.22
CA PHE A 669 -3.26 15.65 -20.18
C PHE A 669 -3.45 17.05 -19.57
N PHE A 670 -3.00 17.24 -18.34
CA PHE A 670 -3.20 18.47 -17.56
C PHE A 670 -1.93 19.33 -17.45
N ASP A 671 -1.67 20.15 -18.46
CA ASP A 671 -0.73 21.29 -18.44
C ASP A 671 0.70 21.00 -17.90
N TYR A 672 1.44 20.10 -18.58
CA TYR A 672 2.88 19.89 -18.34
C TYR A 672 3.61 19.41 -19.60
N ILE A 673 4.95 19.42 -19.58
CA ILE A 673 5.78 18.84 -20.63
C ILE A 673 6.17 17.41 -20.20
N LEU A 674 5.73 16.41 -20.97
CA LEU A 674 6.11 15.02 -20.74
C LEU A 674 7.52 14.78 -21.30
N ARG A 675 8.46 14.52 -20.40
CA ARG A 675 9.85 14.21 -20.76
C ARG A 675 9.93 12.80 -21.32
N PHE A 676 10.33 12.63 -22.57
CA PHE A 676 10.40 11.31 -23.21
C PHE A 676 11.57 11.21 -24.20
N PRO A 677 12.31 10.09 -24.29
CA PRO A 677 13.46 10.00 -25.19
C PRO A 677 13.08 10.15 -26.66
N LEU A 678 14.00 10.77 -27.42
CA LEU A 678 13.89 10.92 -28.87
C LEU A 678 13.80 9.54 -29.55
N GLU A 679 13.07 9.47 -30.67
CA GLU A 679 12.92 8.29 -31.54
C GLU A 679 12.34 7.02 -30.87
N THR A 680 11.94 7.10 -29.61
CA THR A 680 11.39 5.96 -28.87
C THR A 680 9.89 5.90 -29.04
N LYS A 681 9.38 4.77 -29.53
CA LYS A 681 7.94 4.53 -29.71
C LYS A 681 7.42 3.41 -28.82
N LEU A 682 6.18 3.57 -28.37
CA LEU A 682 5.44 2.60 -27.57
C LEU A 682 4.39 1.89 -28.43
N ARG A 683 4.34 0.56 -28.34
CA ARG A 683 3.21 -0.24 -28.81
C ARG A 683 2.25 -0.46 -27.65
N ILE A 684 1.03 0.06 -27.76
CA ILE A 684 0.04 0.03 -26.67
C ILE A 684 -1.23 -0.74 -27.05
N GLN A 685 -1.90 -1.36 -26.07
CA GLN A 685 -3.21 -2.00 -26.27
C GLN A 685 -4.35 -1.15 -25.69
N SER A 686 -4.15 -0.65 -24.47
CA SER A 686 -5.14 0.13 -23.73
C SER A 686 -4.57 1.49 -23.31
N LEU A 687 -5.37 2.54 -23.44
CA LEU A 687 -5.04 3.90 -22.99
C LEU A 687 -6.11 4.41 -22.02
N ASP A 688 -5.70 4.89 -20.84
CA ASP A 688 -6.55 5.55 -19.84
C ASP A 688 -6.12 7.01 -19.69
N VAL A 689 -7.01 7.93 -20.06
CA VAL A 689 -6.78 9.37 -20.07
C VAL A 689 -7.58 10.02 -18.94
N LEU A 690 -6.87 10.56 -17.94
CA LEU A 690 -7.48 11.13 -16.73
C LEU A 690 -8.11 12.51 -16.94
N SER A 691 -7.64 13.26 -17.93
CA SER A 691 -8.21 14.54 -18.37
C SER A 691 -8.11 14.61 -19.89
N TRP A 692 -9.19 14.39 -20.62
CA TRP A 692 -9.13 14.36 -22.09
C TRP A 692 -8.85 15.74 -22.70
N ASN A 693 -7.99 15.76 -23.71
CA ASN A 693 -7.78 16.90 -24.59
C ASN A 693 -7.25 16.39 -25.95
N ALA A 694 -7.95 16.73 -27.03
CA ALA A 694 -7.63 16.22 -28.37
C ALA A 694 -6.26 16.70 -28.89
N SER A 695 -5.92 17.97 -28.69
CA SER A 695 -4.63 18.54 -29.11
C SER A 695 -3.46 17.90 -28.37
N ASN A 696 -3.61 17.68 -27.06
CA ASN A 696 -2.61 16.98 -26.25
C ASN A 696 -2.47 15.51 -26.64
N PHE A 697 -3.57 14.84 -27.00
CA PHE A 697 -3.49 13.50 -27.58
C PHE A 697 -2.72 13.50 -28.90
N GLN A 698 -2.92 14.50 -29.76
CA GLN A 698 -2.19 14.60 -31.03
C GLN A 698 -0.68 14.79 -30.82
N ALA A 699 -0.27 15.50 -29.77
CA ALA A 699 1.13 15.57 -29.37
C ALA A 699 1.61 14.21 -28.83
N PHE A 700 0.84 13.57 -27.95
CA PHE A 700 1.16 12.27 -27.35
C PHE A 700 1.20 11.12 -28.37
N SER A 701 0.38 11.16 -29.42
CA SER A 701 0.32 10.10 -30.44
C SER A 701 1.64 9.93 -31.19
N ARG A 702 2.49 10.96 -31.21
CA ARG A 702 3.83 10.93 -31.84
C ARG A 702 4.78 9.91 -31.21
N ILE A 703 4.59 9.59 -29.92
CA ILE A 703 5.38 8.58 -29.21
C ILE A 703 4.71 7.19 -29.23
N ILE A 704 3.55 7.05 -29.88
CA ILE A 704 2.84 5.79 -30.05
C ILE A 704 3.09 5.25 -31.45
N ASP A 705 3.39 3.97 -31.56
CA ASP A 705 3.57 3.32 -32.85
C ASP A 705 2.24 3.07 -33.56
N LYS A 706 2.26 3.18 -34.89
CA LYS A 706 1.09 2.99 -35.76
C LYS A 706 0.42 1.62 -35.59
N SER A 707 1.19 0.58 -35.21
CA SER A 707 0.65 -0.77 -34.96
C SER A 707 -0.29 -0.85 -33.74
N SER A 708 -0.34 0.18 -32.89
CA SER A 708 -1.25 0.25 -31.75
C SER A 708 -2.68 0.63 -32.14
N PHE A 709 -2.88 1.13 -33.36
CA PHE A 709 -4.17 1.65 -33.81
C PHE A 709 -4.90 0.68 -34.75
N PRO A 710 -6.23 0.49 -34.59
CA PRO A 710 -7.08 1.04 -33.54
C PRO A 710 -6.83 0.40 -32.17
N LEU A 711 -6.96 1.19 -31.10
CA LEU A 711 -6.75 0.72 -29.72
C LEU A 711 -7.76 -0.38 -29.35
N GLN A 712 -7.32 -1.35 -28.56
CA GLN A 712 -8.20 -2.35 -27.99
C GLN A 712 -9.15 -1.71 -26.97
N GLN A 713 -8.64 -0.80 -26.15
CA GLN A 713 -9.44 -0.08 -25.16
C GLN A 713 -8.96 1.38 -25.03
N LEU A 714 -9.91 2.31 -25.00
CA LEU A 714 -9.71 3.70 -24.63
C LEU A 714 -10.62 4.04 -23.47
N MET A 715 -10.06 4.42 -22.34
CA MET A 715 -10.78 5.04 -21.24
C MET A 715 -10.47 6.53 -21.24
N MET A 716 -11.50 7.36 -21.16
CA MET A 716 -11.36 8.82 -21.14
C MET A 716 -12.24 9.43 -20.06
N LYS A 717 -11.65 10.34 -19.31
CA LYS A 717 -12.36 11.22 -18.38
C LYS A 717 -12.46 12.60 -19.01
N CYS A 718 -13.67 13.08 -19.23
CA CYS A 718 -13.91 14.34 -19.92
C CYS A 718 -15.24 14.99 -19.53
N ASP A 719 -15.38 16.26 -19.88
CA ASP A 719 -16.67 16.95 -19.87
C ASP A 719 -17.48 16.57 -21.12
N CYS A 720 -18.80 16.74 -21.06
CA CYS A 720 -19.76 16.33 -22.10
C CYS A 720 -19.83 17.30 -23.30
N HIS A 721 -18.69 17.80 -23.78
CA HIS A 721 -18.62 18.65 -24.97
C HIS A 721 -18.49 17.79 -26.24
N LEU A 722 -19.29 18.09 -27.28
CA LEU A 722 -19.40 17.28 -28.51
C LEU A 722 -18.04 17.06 -29.20
N SER A 723 -17.22 18.11 -29.29
CA SER A 723 -15.90 18.10 -29.91
C SER A 723 -14.94 17.04 -29.34
N ASN A 724 -15.12 16.61 -28.08
CA ASN A 724 -14.30 15.55 -27.48
C ASN A 724 -14.52 14.19 -28.17
N PHE A 725 -15.72 13.95 -28.71
CA PHE A 725 -16.15 12.67 -29.28
C PHE A 725 -16.03 12.62 -30.81
N GLU A 726 -15.75 13.75 -31.44
CA GLU A 726 -15.52 13.82 -32.90
C GLU A 726 -14.15 13.24 -33.30
N HIS A 727 -13.22 13.17 -32.36
CA HIS A 727 -11.85 12.74 -32.63
C HIS A 727 -11.77 11.27 -33.11
N VAL A 728 -10.98 11.02 -34.16
CA VAL A 728 -10.93 9.73 -34.87
C VAL A 728 -10.59 8.55 -33.95
N ILE A 729 -9.67 8.72 -33.00
CA ILE A 729 -9.30 7.66 -32.05
C ILE A 729 -10.46 7.23 -31.15
N VAL A 730 -11.33 8.18 -30.79
CA VAL A 730 -12.49 7.94 -29.92
C VAL A 730 -13.49 7.10 -30.69
N LYS A 731 -13.76 7.42 -31.96
CA LYS A 731 -14.67 6.65 -32.82
C LYS A 731 -14.14 5.26 -33.19
N LYS A 732 -12.83 5.13 -33.42
CA LYS A 732 -12.20 3.88 -33.91
C LYS A 732 -11.79 2.89 -32.82
N ALA A 733 -11.72 3.28 -31.55
CA ALA A 733 -11.37 2.36 -30.46
C ALA A 733 -12.35 1.16 -30.39
N ARG A 734 -11.86 -0.05 -30.11
CA ARG A 734 -12.76 -1.22 -30.03
C ARG A 734 -13.66 -1.16 -28.80
N ILE A 735 -13.07 -0.86 -27.65
CA ILE A 735 -13.76 -0.63 -26.38
C ILE A 735 -13.54 0.84 -26.00
N LEU A 736 -14.62 1.59 -25.84
CA LEU A 736 -14.59 2.96 -25.35
C LEU A 736 -15.23 3.02 -23.96
N ILE A 737 -14.51 3.57 -22.98
CA ILE A 737 -15.00 3.80 -21.62
C ILE A 737 -14.98 5.32 -21.38
N VAL A 738 -16.15 5.91 -21.13
CA VAL A 738 -16.31 7.33 -20.87
C VAL A 738 -16.73 7.53 -19.42
N ASN A 739 -16.00 8.35 -18.68
CA ASN A 739 -16.30 8.65 -17.28
C ASN A 739 -16.40 10.18 -17.07
N LYS A 740 -17.53 10.66 -16.56
CA LYS A 740 -17.76 12.11 -16.40
C LYS A 740 -16.92 12.69 -15.26
N ILE A 741 -16.22 13.80 -15.52
CA ILE A 741 -15.57 14.58 -14.46
C ILE A 741 -16.66 15.42 -13.76
N THR A 742 -16.96 15.12 -12.50
CA THR A 742 -17.82 15.97 -11.66
C THR A 742 -17.06 17.22 -11.20
N ALA A 743 -16.76 18.13 -12.12
CA ALA A 743 -16.26 19.45 -11.74
C ALA A 743 -17.45 20.34 -11.34
N ARG A 744 -17.46 20.85 -10.10
CA ARG A 744 -18.45 21.77 -9.51
C ARG A 744 -18.56 23.15 -10.21
N ILE A 745 -18.03 23.34 -11.42
CA ILE A 745 -17.78 24.68 -11.99
C ILE A 745 -18.41 24.92 -13.38
N SER A 746 -18.96 23.93 -14.08
CA SER A 746 -19.62 24.24 -15.35
C SER A 746 -21.08 24.66 -15.13
N ARG A 747 -21.33 25.98 -15.14
CA ARG A 747 -22.66 26.61 -15.29
C ARG A 747 -23.16 26.60 -16.75
N SER A 748 -22.60 25.76 -17.62
CA SER A 748 -23.12 25.63 -18.99
C SER A 748 -24.35 24.72 -18.99
N PRO A 749 -25.38 25.04 -19.78
CA PRO A 749 -26.55 24.18 -19.92
C PRO A 749 -26.07 22.81 -20.40
N ILE A 750 -26.47 21.78 -19.65
CA ILE A 750 -26.16 20.39 -19.90
C ILE A 750 -26.63 20.08 -21.33
N LEU A 751 -25.71 20.02 -22.30
CA LEU A 751 -26.00 19.37 -23.57
C LEU A 751 -26.34 17.92 -23.20
N ARG A 752 -27.62 17.56 -23.36
CA ARG A 752 -28.14 16.19 -23.22
C ARG A 752 -27.21 15.25 -23.98
N GLY A 753 -26.77 14.15 -23.39
CA GLY A 753 -25.76 13.24 -23.97
C GLY A 753 -26.12 12.63 -25.34
N ILE A 754 -27.35 12.79 -25.83
CA ILE A 754 -27.90 12.13 -27.02
C ILE A 754 -27.11 12.42 -28.32
N PRO A 755 -26.73 13.69 -28.69
CA PRO A 755 -26.00 13.94 -29.94
C PRO A 755 -24.60 13.31 -29.95
N ILE A 756 -23.95 13.24 -28.77
CA ILE A 756 -22.64 12.60 -28.60
C ILE A 756 -22.74 11.10 -28.89
N LEU A 757 -23.77 10.45 -28.35
CA LEU A 757 -23.92 8.99 -28.46
C LEU A 757 -24.30 8.54 -29.87
N ARG A 758 -24.98 9.39 -30.65
CA ARG A 758 -25.25 9.14 -32.08
C ARG A 758 -23.96 9.05 -32.92
N ILE A 759 -22.93 9.83 -32.55
CA ILE A 759 -21.68 9.94 -33.31
C ILE A 759 -20.71 8.77 -33.02
N LEU A 760 -20.84 8.09 -31.88
CA LEU A 760 -19.94 7.02 -31.46
C LEU A 760 -20.29 5.70 -32.14
N THR A 761 -19.36 5.12 -32.91
CA THR A 761 -19.55 3.86 -33.67
C THR A 761 -18.77 2.66 -33.09
N ASN A 762 -18.28 2.78 -31.85
CA ASN A 762 -17.49 1.76 -31.17
C ASN A 762 -18.24 0.44 -30.97
N ARG A 763 -17.53 -0.69 -31.02
CA ARG A 763 -18.11 -2.04 -30.81
C ARG A 763 -18.59 -2.24 -29.37
N HIS A 764 -17.85 -1.74 -28.39
CA HIS A 764 -18.27 -1.75 -26.99
C HIS A 764 -18.14 -0.35 -26.39
N LEU A 765 -19.24 0.18 -25.86
CA LEU A 765 -19.28 1.49 -25.21
C LEU A 765 -19.69 1.33 -23.74
N HIS A 766 -18.87 1.81 -22.82
CA HIS A 766 -19.12 1.80 -21.39
C HIS A 766 -19.18 3.23 -20.87
N MET A 767 -20.30 3.63 -20.29
CA MET A 767 -20.46 4.95 -19.67
C MET A 767 -20.56 4.83 -18.16
N ILE A 768 -19.66 5.53 -17.46
CA ILE A 768 -19.58 5.57 -16.01
C ILE A 768 -20.05 6.97 -15.58
N SER A 769 -21.23 7.01 -14.93
CA SER A 769 -21.96 8.22 -14.49
C SER A 769 -22.67 8.98 -15.61
N GLN A 770 -24.01 9.07 -15.55
CA GLN A 770 -24.77 10.33 -15.63
C GLN A 770 -26.16 10.22 -14.96
N SER A 771 -26.53 11.29 -14.27
CA SER A 771 -27.89 11.68 -13.89
C SER A 771 -28.64 12.21 -15.12
N GLU A 772 -28.94 11.34 -16.08
CA GLU A 772 -29.76 11.67 -17.26
C GLU A 772 -31.22 11.26 -17.02
N SER A 773 -32.16 11.91 -17.70
CA SER A 773 -33.57 11.54 -17.59
C SER A 773 -33.80 10.19 -18.27
N PRO A 774 -34.75 9.36 -17.81
CA PRO A 774 -35.07 8.08 -18.45
C PRO A 774 -35.40 8.20 -19.95
N GLU A 775 -35.97 9.33 -20.36
CA GLU A 775 -36.33 9.64 -21.74
C GLU A 775 -35.10 9.75 -22.64
N ASP A 776 -34.00 10.35 -22.15
CA ASP A 776 -32.77 10.52 -22.93
C ASP A 776 -32.12 9.16 -23.29
N TYR A 777 -32.20 8.18 -22.38
CA TYR A 777 -31.73 6.81 -22.64
C TYR A 777 -32.60 6.09 -23.67
N VAL A 778 -33.92 6.31 -23.64
CA VAL A 778 -34.86 5.72 -24.61
C VAL A 778 -34.59 6.26 -26.00
N ASP A 779 -34.44 7.57 -26.16
CA ASP A 779 -34.13 8.24 -27.44
C ASP A 779 -32.80 7.80 -28.03
N PHE A 780 -31.78 7.60 -27.18
CA PHE A 780 -30.50 7.06 -27.61
C PHE A 780 -30.65 5.63 -28.16
N ILE A 781 -31.42 4.78 -27.47
CA ILE A 781 -31.69 3.41 -27.90
C ILE A 781 -32.48 3.42 -29.21
N SER A 782 -33.48 4.31 -29.37
CA SER A 782 -34.20 4.55 -30.63
C SER A 782 -33.24 4.82 -31.79
N SER A 783 -32.32 5.75 -31.59
CA SER A 783 -31.36 6.10 -32.63
C SER A 783 -30.39 4.96 -32.95
N CYS A 784 -30.06 4.09 -31.99
CA CYS A 784 -29.24 2.91 -32.28
C CYS A 784 -29.99 1.85 -33.11
N LEU A 785 -31.31 1.76 -32.95
CA LEU A 785 -32.19 0.86 -33.70
C LEU A 785 -32.42 1.37 -35.13
N GLU A 786 -32.66 2.67 -35.29
CA GLU A 786 -32.86 3.33 -36.59
C GLU A 786 -31.61 3.28 -37.48
N ASN A 787 -30.41 3.39 -36.88
CA ASN A 787 -29.14 3.47 -37.62
C ASN A 787 -28.50 2.11 -37.97
N GLY A 788 -29.14 0.96 -37.68
CA GLY A 788 -28.69 -0.37 -38.14
C GLY A 788 -27.28 -0.79 -37.69
N ARG A 789 -27.00 -0.80 -36.38
CA ARG A 789 -25.65 -1.13 -35.86
C ARG A 789 -25.30 -2.62 -35.98
N PRO A 790 -24.01 -2.97 -36.17
CA PRO A 790 -23.60 -4.35 -36.40
C PRO A 790 -23.87 -5.26 -35.19
N VAL A 791 -24.20 -6.53 -35.47
CA VAL A 791 -24.45 -7.58 -34.47
C VAL A 791 -23.25 -7.73 -33.54
N GLY A 792 -23.52 -7.82 -32.24
CA GLY A 792 -22.50 -7.91 -31.19
C GLY A 792 -22.01 -6.56 -30.63
N THR A 793 -22.57 -5.43 -31.10
CA THR A 793 -22.38 -4.13 -30.46
C THR A 793 -23.02 -4.15 -29.08
N SER A 794 -22.31 -3.63 -28.05
CA SER A 794 -22.85 -3.57 -26.70
C SER A 794 -22.61 -2.24 -25.98
N TRP A 795 -23.60 -1.84 -25.19
CA TRP A 795 -23.55 -0.64 -24.35
C TRP A 795 -23.72 -1.01 -22.89
N THR A 796 -23.00 -0.35 -22.00
CA THR A 796 -23.24 -0.49 -20.56
C THR A 796 -23.30 0.86 -19.88
N ALA A 797 -24.24 0.99 -18.95
CA ALA A 797 -24.34 2.14 -18.07
C ALA A 797 -24.59 1.69 -16.63
N ILE A 798 -24.11 2.51 -15.68
CA ILE A 798 -24.40 2.39 -14.24
C ILE A 798 -25.35 3.53 -13.89
N MET A 799 -26.55 3.21 -13.39
CA MET A 799 -27.61 4.19 -13.09
C MET A 799 -28.43 3.78 -11.86
N LYS A 800 -29.34 4.65 -11.39
CA LYS A 800 -30.23 4.33 -10.26
C LYS A 800 -31.31 3.32 -10.65
N GLU A 801 -31.82 2.57 -9.67
CA GLU A 801 -32.90 1.60 -9.87
C GLU A 801 -34.13 2.18 -10.56
N GLU A 802 -34.63 3.33 -10.08
CA GLU A 802 -35.84 3.96 -10.64
C GLU A 802 -35.66 4.34 -12.11
N THR A 803 -34.44 4.75 -12.49
CA THR A 803 -34.09 5.07 -13.88
C THR A 803 -34.12 3.82 -14.75
N VAL A 804 -33.54 2.70 -14.31
CA VAL A 804 -33.59 1.42 -15.04
C VAL A 804 -35.04 0.99 -15.26
N LYS A 805 -35.87 1.01 -14.21
CA LYS A 805 -37.27 0.62 -14.30
C LYS A 805 -38.05 1.51 -15.29
N ARG A 806 -37.87 2.82 -15.23
CA ARG A 806 -38.53 3.76 -16.16
C ARG A 806 -38.08 3.59 -17.61
N VAL A 807 -36.78 3.41 -17.84
CA VAL A 807 -36.25 3.13 -19.19
C VAL A 807 -36.85 1.83 -19.75
N LEU A 808 -36.93 0.77 -18.95
CA LEU A 808 -37.52 -0.51 -19.37
C LEU A 808 -39.02 -0.37 -19.68
N ILE A 809 -39.79 0.35 -18.86
CA ILE A 809 -41.23 0.60 -19.09
C ILE A 809 -41.42 1.37 -20.41
N ASN A 810 -40.69 2.48 -20.59
CA ASN A 810 -40.81 3.32 -21.78
C ASN A 810 -40.47 2.55 -23.07
N LEU A 811 -39.49 1.64 -23.02
CA LEU A 811 -39.16 0.79 -24.16
C LEU A 811 -40.23 -0.26 -24.46
N LYS A 812 -40.87 -0.84 -23.44
CA LYS A 812 -41.96 -1.82 -23.62
C LYS A 812 -43.22 -1.20 -24.24
N MET A 813 -43.46 0.09 -24.01
CA MET A 813 -44.66 0.80 -24.48
C MET A 813 -44.52 1.37 -25.91
N ARG A 814 -43.45 1.04 -26.63
CA ARG A 814 -43.21 1.59 -27.97
C ARG A 814 -44.00 0.86 -29.07
N PRO A 815 -44.50 1.59 -30.09
CA PRO A 815 -45.23 1.00 -31.21
C PRO A 815 -44.35 0.09 -32.10
N ASP A 816 -43.03 0.31 -32.11
CA ASP A 816 -42.08 -0.40 -32.97
C ASP A 816 -41.60 -1.74 -32.38
N VAL A 817 -42.01 -2.07 -31.15
CA VAL A 817 -41.63 -3.31 -30.47
C VAL A 817 -42.65 -4.39 -30.81
N VAL A 818 -42.22 -5.37 -31.60
CA VAL A 818 -43.10 -6.42 -32.15
C VAL A 818 -43.33 -7.56 -31.13
N ALA A 819 -42.38 -7.79 -30.23
CA ALA A 819 -42.51 -8.75 -29.15
C ALA A 819 -41.56 -8.42 -27.98
N VAL A 820 -42.05 -8.66 -26.76
CA VAL A 820 -41.27 -8.57 -25.51
C VAL A 820 -41.21 -9.96 -24.90
N SER A 821 -40.01 -10.49 -24.65
CA SER A 821 -39.86 -11.68 -23.80
C SER A 821 -39.07 -11.33 -22.55
N ASP A 822 -39.71 -11.51 -21.39
CA ASP A 822 -39.06 -11.43 -20.09
C ASP A 822 -38.57 -12.84 -19.75
N LYS A 823 -37.27 -13.08 -19.84
CA LYS A 823 -36.68 -14.40 -19.53
C LYS A 823 -35.74 -14.29 -18.33
N LEU A 824 -36.03 -15.09 -17.31
CA LEU A 824 -35.12 -15.37 -16.21
C LEU A 824 -34.16 -16.47 -16.66
N VAL A 825 -32.89 -16.14 -16.93
CA VAL A 825 -31.90 -17.18 -17.23
C VAL A 825 -31.33 -17.72 -15.92
N SER A 826 -31.69 -18.96 -15.58
CA SER A 826 -30.96 -19.78 -14.62
C SER A 826 -29.79 -20.46 -15.33
N ARG A 827 -28.68 -19.74 -15.55
CA ARG A 827 -27.51 -20.38 -16.19
C ARG A 827 -26.74 -21.18 -15.15
N PHE A 828 -26.88 -22.51 -15.19
CA PHE A 828 -26.02 -23.44 -14.45
C PHE A 828 -24.57 -23.27 -14.91
N VAL A 829 -23.76 -22.54 -14.14
CA VAL A 829 -22.30 -22.60 -14.24
C VAL A 829 -21.82 -23.45 -13.08
N ARG A 830 -21.23 -24.61 -13.38
CA ARG A 830 -20.62 -25.50 -12.37
C ARG A 830 -19.59 -24.68 -11.57
N HIS A 831 -19.94 -24.42 -10.30
CA HIS A 831 -19.25 -23.68 -9.23
C HIS A 831 -19.82 -22.27 -8.92
N PHE A 832 -20.70 -22.28 -7.91
CA PHE A 832 -21.22 -21.18 -7.07
C PHE A 832 -22.21 -20.16 -7.67
N SER A 833 -23.38 -20.10 -7.00
CA SER A 833 -24.48 -19.14 -7.06
C SER A 833 -25.43 -19.24 -8.26
N PHE A 834 -26.72 -19.48 -7.96
CA PHE A 834 -27.83 -19.13 -8.85
C PHE A 834 -27.79 -17.61 -9.06
N TYR A 835 -27.31 -17.16 -10.22
CA TYR A 835 -27.43 -15.78 -10.62
C TYR A 835 -28.67 -15.62 -11.48
N TYR A 836 -29.70 -14.95 -10.95
CA TYR A 836 -30.76 -14.41 -11.79
C TYR A 836 -30.16 -13.24 -12.59
N SER A 837 -29.79 -13.51 -13.84
CA SER A 837 -29.65 -12.45 -14.83
C SER A 837 -31.00 -12.32 -15.53
N SER A 838 -31.80 -11.35 -15.09
CA SER A 838 -33.02 -10.99 -15.80
C SER A 838 -32.62 -10.23 -17.06
N TYR A 839 -33.20 -10.63 -18.19
CA TYR A 839 -33.06 -9.86 -19.42
C TYR A 839 -34.40 -9.72 -20.11
N VAL A 840 -34.58 -8.56 -20.73
CA VAL A 840 -35.72 -8.27 -21.60
C VAL A 840 -35.19 -8.37 -23.03
N GLU A 841 -35.82 -9.21 -23.86
CA GLU A 841 -35.56 -9.25 -25.30
C GLU A 841 -36.67 -8.46 -26.00
N LEU A 842 -36.27 -7.40 -26.71
CA LEU A 842 -37.14 -6.57 -27.52
C LEU A 842 -36.89 -6.92 -28.99
N ARG A 843 -37.90 -7.44 -29.69
CA ARG A 843 -37.85 -7.62 -31.15
C ARG A 843 -38.25 -6.30 -31.82
N VAL A 844 -37.36 -5.75 -32.65
CA VAL A 844 -37.53 -4.43 -33.29
C VAL A 844 -37.71 -4.56 -34.81
N ASN A 845 -37.06 -5.52 -35.47
CA ASN A 845 -37.29 -5.84 -36.89
C ASN A 845 -37.00 -7.32 -37.19
N ALA A 846 -37.28 -7.79 -38.42
CA ALA A 846 -37.18 -9.20 -38.79
C ALA A 846 -35.76 -9.80 -38.67
N SER A 847 -34.70 -8.98 -38.74
CA SER A 847 -33.30 -9.43 -38.82
C SER A 847 -32.48 -9.20 -37.54
N SER A 848 -32.95 -8.40 -36.58
CA SER A 848 -32.21 -8.09 -35.35
C SER A 848 -33.10 -8.02 -34.11
N SER A 849 -32.59 -8.59 -33.01
CA SER A 849 -33.22 -8.53 -31.67
C SER A 849 -32.30 -7.77 -30.71
N LEU A 850 -32.89 -7.00 -29.80
CA LEU A 850 -32.16 -6.28 -28.76
C LEU A 850 -32.31 -6.99 -27.42
N ARG A 851 -31.20 -7.43 -26.81
CA ARG A 851 -31.21 -8.01 -25.46
C ARG A 851 -30.73 -6.99 -24.44
N VAL A 852 -31.58 -6.74 -23.46
CA VAL A 852 -31.37 -5.81 -22.36
C VAL A 852 -31.14 -6.60 -21.07
N PHE A 853 -29.89 -6.69 -20.64
CA PHE A 853 -29.52 -7.32 -19.37
C PHE A 853 -29.47 -6.26 -18.28
N TYR A 854 -30.10 -6.52 -17.14
CA TYR A 854 -30.06 -5.61 -16.01
C TYR A 854 -29.77 -6.36 -14.71
N LYS A 855 -28.98 -5.76 -13.83
CA LYS A 855 -28.54 -6.38 -12.58
C LYS A 855 -28.26 -5.34 -11.50
N ALA A 856 -28.68 -5.60 -10.26
CA ALA A 856 -28.29 -4.79 -9.10
C ALA A 856 -26.78 -4.94 -8.79
N LEU A 857 -26.08 -3.83 -8.59
CA LEU A 857 -24.70 -3.84 -8.07
C LEU A 857 -24.77 -3.92 -6.54
N GLN A 858 -23.87 -4.69 -5.91
CA GLN A 858 -23.84 -4.92 -4.46
C GLN A 858 -23.76 -3.58 -3.68
N PRO A 859 -24.41 -3.48 -2.50
CA PRO A 859 -24.57 -2.23 -1.77
C PRO A 859 -23.26 -1.84 -1.07
N SER A 860 -22.56 -0.84 -1.60
CA SER A 860 -21.44 -0.18 -0.91
C SER A 860 -21.56 1.35 -0.88
N ASP A 861 -22.66 1.91 -1.41
CA ASP A 861 -22.98 3.34 -1.40
C ASP A 861 -24.46 3.52 -1.03
N PHE A 862 -24.82 4.66 -0.42
CA PHE A 862 -26.18 5.06 0.01
C PHE A 862 -27.25 5.16 -1.12
N TYR A 863 -26.95 4.72 -2.36
CA TYR A 863 -27.90 4.61 -3.45
C TYR A 863 -27.72 3.25 -4.16
N THR A 864 -28.78 2.46 -4.29
CA THR A 864 -28.78 1.21 -5.09
C THR A 864 -28.46 1.54 -6.55
N LYS A 865 -27.21 1.29 -6.95
CA LYS A 865 -26.76 1.41 -8.35
C LYS A 865 -27.08 0.11 -9.08
N TRP A 866 -27.68 0.24 -10.25
CA TRP A 866 -27.97 -0.86 -11.16
C TRP A 866 -27.09 -0.79 -12.40
N PHE A 867 -26.66 -1.96 -12.84
CA PHE A 867 -25.92 -2.18 -14.07
C PHE A 867 -26.90 -2.54 -15.18
N LEU A 868 -26.87 -1.78 -16.27
CA LEU A 868 -27.71 -1.98 -17.45
C LEU A 868 -26.81 -2.21 -18.67
N ASN A 869 -26.97 -3.35 -19.34
CA ASN A 869 -26.20 -3.75 -20.52
C ASN A 869 -27.14 -4.08 -21.68
N TRP A 870 -26.83 -3.52 -22.84
CA TRP A 870 -27.59 -3.68 -24.07
C TRP A 870 -26.71 -4.39 -25.08
N ARG A 871 -27.26 -5.37 -25.81
CA ARG A 871 -26.55 -6.05 -26.89
C ARG A 871 -27.47 -6.29 -28.08
N VAL A 872 -27.02 -5.90 -29.27
CA VAL A 872 -27.65 -6.29 -30.54
C VAL A 872 -27.27 -7.73 -30.85
N VAL A 873 -28.26 -8.59 -31.04
CA VAL A 873 -28.11 -10.01 -31.38
C VAL A 873 -28.86 -10.32 -32.68
N GLU A 874 -28.43 -11.34 -33.41
CA GLU A 874 -29.19 -11.88 -34.54
C GLU A 874 -30.57 -12.35 -34.04
N SER A 875 -31.60 -12.05 -34.82
CA SER A 875 -32.94 -12.57 -34.56
C SER A 875 -32.89 -14.09 -34.67
N GLN A 876 -33.07 -14.79 -33.56
CA GLN A 876 -33.34 -16.23 -33.63
C GLN A 876 -34.78 -16.38 -34.11
N LEU A 877 -34.93 -16.73 -35.39
CA LEU A 877 -36.14 -17.35 -35.91
C LEU A 877 -36.32 -18.66 -35.16
N GLU A 878 -37.16 -18.63 -34.13
CA GLU A 878 -38.06 -19.67 -33.63
C GLU A 878 -38.81 -19.13 -32.40
#